data_AF-A0A662MPR8-F1
#
_entry.id   AF-A0A662MPR8-F1
#
_cell.length_a   1.000
_cell.length_b   1.000
_cell.length_c   1.000
_cell.angle_alpha   90.00
_cell.angle_beta   90.00
_cell.angle_gamma   90.00
#
_symmetry.space_group_name_H-M   'P 1'
#
loop_
_entity.id
_entity.type
_entity.pdbx_description
1 polymer ?
#
loop_
_entity_poly.entity_id
_entity_poly.type
_entity_poly.pdbx_seq_one_letter_code
_entity_poly.pdbx_strand_id
1 'polypeptide(L)'
;VGAVRGDGSIAVRASGGYNLSCPAGMPEVGPVYLAVGPESFMVETLKLLKWKWLKGVPAYYLTLEEVDNLTEGRDSGEKLHRALQRVRRDSPSLKYLLLVGDSEVIPPRKLYTWAATAGYPYDDFYYSDIYWAGLDSDWDTDGDGRYGEYNFSTGDVEGDFDFDLCVGRFPVNTLGEVRTMVSRLLTYEREPRLGNWMRRVIIWASLMDPPNQLDSSSPYYYEPWRDNAYKVGEKVRELLPPHMLNMTLYDYPYLEGGNYTPQVDQLNRQNMLQQFNSGATIVNFIGQARYNGNALNDYGDPTGLRFIWNEPFGYFDYNTLLNGDMLPLMYASTCDSAKFWETDDTNLERLVTTSQGGLLALISSTGTSARLETQTDSFGNWWLDEQFMRIILYETPRPGEALYTLKERYVREKMAGHPTQLILVNLYGYVLLGDPEVEIWRDIPLFASLRAPPLYAGEGLYSFRVTDATGSGIEGVRVVLYNDEYYRVFTTGSGGYANVTLNLTEGWVLNYTLCGGRVYPSNGTLPVGGKRADVAVRFEASRDDVTLRVSNIGGVKAEGVEVTLKREVGGFFKALMTVELGDLDPGEVWERPLRENLSLEGGPVHLRAEASMLGEEVTESNNVAEISCYLSHPVLVLSFYSAHPSTVVPQGADVRLMWQLKNSGNYTAGDVSYILYLGNPRQGGIAVLEGVFEGEIQPMQIEYITTEFSPPQSGEYWLEVDPERRYYQPSRGSELASVWLEVNHPPEFEADAPGDLYLDEDTALTVDLLEWVSDPDNSTVDLLFSFSTDRPEMVRLEGRELEIAPPENWWGEFSLLINVTDGISYAVKPVTVHVREVNDPPTPQQSRVTVEVVEDEPFSFELHATDVDGDSFSFLGEGDFFEVHPNGTVEGVARQKDVGIHSCTVTITDARGGVSEMELVIEVREVNDPPVVEPVGGRTVVVGQSITVQLQAWDEEGAELTFRSLTPGVKVDPKTGWLTFTPGPEDVGTVTIRVSVTDGENYSYIIFNVTVLPGETRKGGGESRGLYIVGG
;
A
#
# COMPACT_ATOMS: atom_id res chain seq x y z
N VAL A 1 -29.12 31.60 -7.20
CA VAL A 1 -29.70 30.40 -7.88
C VAL A 1 -29.55 30.49 -9.41
N GLY A 2 -28.49 29.90 -9.97
CA GLY A 2 -28.36 29.69 -11.41
C GLY A 2 -29.22 28.52 -11.91
N ALA A 3 -29.38 28.40 -13.23
CA ALA A 3 -30.11 27.28 -13.82
C ALA A 3 -29.35 25.96 -13.58
N VAL A 4 -30.08 24.91 -13.20
CA VAL A 4 -29.57 23.52 -13.18
C VAL A 4 -29.19 23.16 -14.62
N ARG A 5 -27.91 22.87 -14.86
CA ARG A 5 -27.42 22.42 -16.17
C ARG A 5 -27.88 20.98 -16.42
N GLY A 6 -27.93 20.56 -17.69
CA GLY A 6 -28.39 19.22 -18.09
C GLY A 6 -27.55 18.05 -17.54
N ASP A 7 -26.41 18.34 -16.92
CA ASP A 7 -25.49 17.42 -16.23
C ASP A 7 -25.72 17.33 -14.71
N GLY A 8 -26.69 18.08 -14.17
CA GLY A 8 -27.02 18.12 -12.74
C GLY A 8 -26.20 19.11 -11.90
N SER A 9 -25.36 19.96 -12.50
CA SER A 9 -24.62 21.01 -11.79
C SER A 9 -25.43 22.31 -11.65
N ILE A 10 -25.12 23.12 -10.62
CA ILE A 10 -25.66 24.47 -10.46
C ILE A 10 -24.52 25.46 -10.70
N ALA A 11 -24.71 26.37 -11.66
CA ALA A 11 -23.82 27.51 -11.84
C ALA A 11 -24.09 28.54 -10.73
N VAL A 12 -23.12 28.76 -9.85
CA VAL A 12 -23.15 29.83 -8.85
C VAL A 12 -22.29 30.96 -9.40
N ARG A 13 -22.88 32.14 -9.58
CA ARG A 13 -22.15 33.31 -10.06
C ARG A 13 -21.32 33.83 -8.89
N ALA A 14 -20.01 33.58 -8.91
CA ALA A 14 -19.14 34.26 -7.96
C ALA A 14 -19.09 35.76 -8.32
N SER A 15 -19.11 36.62 -7.32
CA SER A 15 -18.60 37.98 -7.47
C SER A 15 -17.20 37.86 -8.09
N GLY A 16 -16.99 38.53 -9.24
CA GLY A 16 -15.78 38.39 -10.06
C GLY A 16 -16.07 38.08 -11.53
N GLY A 17 -17.26 37.56 -11.85
CA GLY A 17 -17.73 37.36 -13.23
C GLY A 17 -17.55 35.93 -13.78
N TYR A 18 -16.92 35.04 -13.02
CA TYR A 18 -16.78 33.60 -13.34
C TYR A 18 -17.99 32.80 -12.82
N ASN A 19 -18.39 31.71 -13.50
CA ASN A 19 -19.45 30.82 -13.03
C ASN A 19 -18.85 29.58 -12.35
N LEU A 20 -18.64 29.67 -11.05
CA LEU A 20 -18.18 28.53 -10.27
C LEU A 20 -19.27 27.45 -10.23
N SER A 21 -18.89 26.22 -10.52
CA SER A 21 -19.81 25.08 -10.49
C SER A 21 -19.83 24.45 -9.10
N CYS A 22 -21.04 24.25 -8.59
CA CYS A 22 -21.30 23.68 -7.26
C CYS A 22 -22.13 22.38 -7.39
N PRO A 23 -21.92 21.38 -6.52
CA PRO A 23 -22.79 20.21 -6.42
C PRO A 23 -24.26 20.59 -6.14
N ALA A 24 -25.20 19.84 -6.73
CA ALA A 24 -26.63 20.03 -6.46
C ALA A 24 -27.01 19.75 -5.00
N GLY A 25 -27.99 20.50 -4.48
CA GLY A 25 -28.51 20.37 -3.12
C GLY A 25 -27.65 21.04 -2.03
N MET A 26 -26.73 21.92 -2.44
CA MET A 26 -25.92 22.73 -1.53
C MET A 26 -26.34 24.21 -1.60
N PRO A 27 -26.42 24.92 -0.47
CA PRO A 27 -26.79 26.34 -0.46
C PRO A 27 -25.62 27.23 -0.93
N GLU A 28 -25.93 28.49 -1.22
CA GLU A 28 -24.97 29.47 -1.77
C GLU A 28 -24.09 30.04 -0.65
N VAL A 29 -22.91 29.44 -0.44
CA VAL A 29 -21.88 29.87 0.55
C VAL A 29 -20.54 30.11 -0.16
N GLY A 30 -19.76 31.12 0.22
CA GLY A 30 -18.46 31.40 -0.40
C GLY A 30 -17.50 30.19 -0.36
N PRO A 31 -16.64 30.00 -1.38
CA PRO A 31 -15.72 28.88 -1.45
C PRO A 31 -14.68 28.93 -0.32
N VAL A 32 -14.39 27.76 0.24
CA VAL A 32 -13.21 27.47 1.07
C VAL A 32 -12.20 26.65 0.27
N TYR A 33 -12.69 25.88 -0.71
CA TYR A 33 -11.91 25.01 -1.57
C TYR A 33 -12.27 25.25 -3.03
N LEU A 34 -11.28 25.33 -3.90
CA LEU A 34 -11.46 25.47 -5.34
C LEU A 34 -10.71 24.36 -6.07
N ALA A 35 -11.40 23.59 -6.90
CA ALA A 35 -10.79 22.73 -7.89
C ALA A 35 -10.75 23.45 -9.25
N VAL A 36 -9.65 23.32 -9.98
CA VAL A 36 -9.47 23.91 -11.30
C VAL A 36 -9.08 22.84 -12.29
N GLY A 37 -9.73 22.78 -13.45
CA GLY A 37 -9.35 21.88 -14.54
C GLY A 37 -10.27 22.02 -15.76
N PRO A 38 -10.11 21.16 -16.79
CA PRO A 38 -10.94 21.17 -17.98
C PRO A 38 -12.41 20.85 -17.68
N GLU A 39 -13.34 21.40 -18.46
CA GLU A 39 -14.77 21.10 -18.36
C GLU A 39 -15.06 19.59 -18.44
N SER A 40 -14.25 18.83 -19.19
CA SER A 40 -14.37 17.37 -19.30
C SER A 40 -14.14 16.59 -18.00
N PHE A 41 -13.43 17.16 -17.02
CA PHE A 41 -13.15 16.52 -15.72
C PHE A 41 -14.14 16.93 -14.63
N MET A 42 -14.82 18.06 -14.82
CA MET A 42 -15.70 18.71 -13.83
C MET A 42 -16.72 17.75 -13.20
N VAL A 43 -17.48 17.01 -13.99
CA VAL A 43 -18.59 16.17 -13.47
C VAL A 43 -18.09 15.09 -12.51
N GLU A 44 -16.92 14.51 -12.80
CA GLU A 44 -16.33 13.50 -11.92
C GLU A 44 -15.77 14.13 -10.65
N THR A 45 -15.02 15.24 -10.79
CA THR A 45 -14.49 15.98 -9.64
C THR A 45 -15.60 16.48 -8.72
N LEU A 46 -16.75 16.89 -9.25
CA LEU A 46 -17.90 17.35 -8.45
C LEU A 46 -18.40 16.28 -7.45
N LYS A 47 -18.14 14.98 -7.67
CA LYS A 47 -18.45 13.94 -6.68
C LYS A 47 -17.59 14.07 -5.43
N LEU A 48 -16.29 14.35 -5.60
CA LEU A 48 -15.38 14.67 -4.50
C LEU A 48 -15.79 15.99 -3.83
N LEU A 49 -16.05 17.03 -4.62
CA LEU A 49 -16.44 18.33 -4.06
C LEU A 49 -17.75 18.25 -3.26
N LYS A 50 -18.69 17.39 -3.67
CA LYS A 50 -19.89 17.11 -2.89
C LYS A 50 -19.54 16.54 -1.53
N TRP A 51 -18.61 15.61 -1.45
CA TRP A 51 -18.14 15.12 -0.16
C TRP A 51 -17.47 16.22 0.67
N LYS A 52 -16.63 17.07 0.07
CA LYS A 52 -16.03 18.22 0.76
C LYS A 52 -17.07 19.11 1.42
N TRP A 53 -18.18 19.41 0.73
CA TRP A 53 -19.33 20.11 1.32
C TRP A 53 -19.92 19.36 2.52
N LEU A 54 -20.15 18.06 2.40
CA LEU A 54 -20.71 17.25 3.47
C LEU A 54 -19.82 17.20 4.72
N LYS A 55 -18.50 17.34 4.56
CA LYS A 55 -17.53 17.45 5.68
C LYS A 55 -17.17 18.88 6.07
N GLY A 56 -17.96 19.87 5.69
CA GLY A 56 -17.83 21.22 6.21
C GLY A 56 -16.90 22.13 5.41
N VAL A 57 -16.50 21.74 4.19
CA VAL A 57 -15.58 22.47 3.32
C VAL A 57 -16.31 22.85 2.02
N PRO A 58 -16.94 24.04 1.95
CA PRO A 58 -17.61 24.52 0.74
C PRO A 58 -16.65 24.53 -0.46
N ALA A 59 -16.89 23.63 -1.41
CA ALA A 59 -15.98 23.33 -2.50
C ALA A 59 -16.62 23.58 -3.87
N TYR A 60 -15.86 24.22 -4.76
CA TYR A 60 -16.32 24.67 -6.06
C TYR A 60 -15.36 24.26 -7.17
N TYR A 61 -15.87 24.22 -8.40
CA TYR A 61 -15.07 23.95 -9.60
C TYR A 61 -15.01 25.18 -10.51
N LEU A 62 -13.81 25.52 -10.99
CA LEU A 62 -13.56 26.54 -12.00
C LEU A 62 -12.95 25.88 -13.25
N THR A 63 -13.57 26.10 -14.40
CA THR A 63 -13.09 25.51 -15.66
C THR A 63 -11.96 26.33 -16.27
N LEU A 64 -10.97 25.66 -16.87
CA LEU A 64 -9.89 26.32 -17.62
C LEU A 64 -10.45 27.10 -18.82
N GLU A 65 -11.50 26.59 -19.45
CA GLU A 65 -12.19 27.23 -20.57
C GLU A 65 -12.80 28.58 -20.17
N GLU A 66 -13.36 28.71 -18.96
CA GLU A 66 -13.83 30.00 -18.45
C GLU A 66 -12.68 30.95 -18.14
N VAL A 67 -11.59 30.44 -17.55
CA VAL A 67 -10.37 31.24 -17.28
C VAL A 67 -9.83 31.83 -18.58
N ASP A 68 -9.70 31.03 -19.62
CA ASP A 68 -9.14 31.41 -20.91
C ASP A 68 -9.98 32.45 -21.66
N ASN A 69 -11.31 32.35 -21.53
CA ASN A 69 -12.25 33.25 -22.19
C ASN A 69 -12.40 34.61 -21.48
N LEU A 70 -12.24 34.65 -20.15
CA LEU A 70 -12.55 35.83 -19.33
C LEU A 70 -11.32 36.57 -18.79
N THR A 71 -10.12 36.00 -18.95
CA THR A 71 -8.90 36.53 -18.34
C THR A 71 -7.84 36.77 -19.39
N GLU A 72 -7.30 38.00 -19.42
CA GLU A 72 -6.13 38.34 -20.24
C GLU A 72 -4.83 38.07 -19.46
N GLY A 73 -3.82 37.59 -20.16
CA GLY A 73 -2.49 37.25 -19.64
C GLY A 73 -1.56 36.84 -20.78
N ARG A 74 -0.24 36.81 -20.54
CA ARG A 74 0.77 36.45 -21.55
C ARG A 74 0.69 34.98 -21.94
N ASP A 75 0.36 34.13 -20.99
CA ASP A 75 0.18 32.68 -21.16
C ASP A 75 -1.00 32.16 -20.32
N SER A 76 -1.36 30.89 -20.51
CA SER A 76 -2.46 30.24 -19.78
C SER A 76 -2.24 30.24 -18.27
N GLY A 77 -0.99 30.11 -17.83
CA GLY A 77 -0.65 30.15 -16.42
C GLY A 77 -0.91 31.53 -15.80
N GLU A 78 -0.50 32.62 -16.43
CA GLU A 78 -0.72 33.96 -15.91
C GLU A 78 -2.21 34.31 -15.89
N LYS A 79 -2.95 33.84 -16.90
CA LYS A 79 -4.42 33.95 -16.89
C LYS A 79 -5.03 33.23 -15.69
N LEU A 80 -4.57 32.02 -15.38
CA LEU A 80 -5.05 31.28 -14.21
C LEU A 80 -4.70 32.01 -12.91
N HIS A 81 -3.47 32.49 -12.76
CA HIS A 81 -3.02 33.23 -11.57
C HIS A 81 -3.91 34.46 -11.31
N ARG A 82 -4.16 35.26 -12.36
CA ARG A 82 -5.04 36.44 -12.29
C ARG A 82 -6.50 36.09 -12.01
N ALA A 83 -6.98 34.94 -12.50
CA ALA A 83 -8.32 34.47 -12.19
C ALA A 83 -8.42 34.10 -10.69
N LEU A 84 -7.41 33.39 -10.15
CA LEU A 84 -7.33 33.04 -8.74
C LEU A 84 -7.28 34.28 -7.85
N GLN A 85 -6.48 35.30 -8.20
CA GLN A 85 -6.46 36.60 -7.50
C GLN A 85 -7.88 37.21 -7.38
N ARG A 86 -8.64 37.20 -8.48
CA ARG A 86 -10.02 37.73 -8.48
C ARG A 86 -10.95 36.91 -7.60
N VAL A 87 -10.89 35.57 -7.71
CA VAL A 87 -11.73 34.67 -6.90
C VAL A 87 -11.39 34.81 -5.42
N ARG A 88 -10.11 34.86 -5.04
CA ARG A 88 -9.65 34.97 -3.65
C ARG A 88 -10.01 36.33 -3.03
N ARG A 89 -9.93 37.42 -3.81
CA ARG A 89 -10.39 38.75 -3.37
C ARG A 89 -11.88 38.73 -3.04
N ASP A 90 -12.67 38.07 -3.87
CA ASP A 90 -14.12 38.05 -3.74
C ASP A 90 -14.60 36.96 -2.76
N SER A 91 -13.70 36.03 -2.40
CA SER A 91 -13.93 34.94 -1.43
C SER A 91 -12.78 34.81 -0.43
N PRO A 92 -12.73 35.67 0.61
CA PRO A 92 -11.61 35.69 1.56
C PRO A 92 -11.43 34.40 2.37
N SER A 93 -12.43 33.53 2.39
CA SER A 93 -12.40 32.20 3.03
C SER A 93 -11.70 31.12 2.20
N LEU A 94 -11.39 31.39 0.93
CA LEU A 94 -10.75 30.42 0.05
C LEU A 94 -9.33 30.12 0.58
N LYS A 95 -9.09 28.85 0.88
CA LYS A 95 -7.84 28.37 1.48
C LYS A 95 -7.18 27.26 0.68
N TYR A 96 -7.95 26.44 -0.03
CA TYR A 96 -7.42 25.28 -0.74
C TYR A 96 -7.60 25.41 -2.25
N LEU A 97 -6.58 24.99 -2.99
CA LEU A 97 -6.60 24.88 -4.44
C LEU A 97 -6.18 23.49 -4.87
N LEU A 98 -7.05 22.78 -5.57
CA LEU A 98 -6.72 21.54 -6.26
C LEU A 98 -6.62 21.77 -7.76
N LEU A 99 -5.44 21.53 -8.33
CA LEU A 99 -5.24 21.49 -9.76
C LEU A 99 -5.59 20.09 -10.27
N VAL A 100 -6.61 19.96 -11.11
CA VAL A 100 -7.08 18.70 -11.67
C VAL A 100 -6.60 18.59 -13.11
N GLY A 101 -5.37 18.13 -13.25
CA GLY A 101 -4.70 18.05 -14.53
C GLY A 101 -3.20 17.86 -14.33
N ASP A 102 -2.61 17.05 -15.18
CA ASP A 102 -1.15 16.95 -15.26
C ASP A 102 -0.53 18.18 -15.95
N SER A 103 0.79 18.19 -16.16
CA SER A 103 1.50 19.31 -16.78
C SER A 103 1.07 19.60 -18.22
N GLU A 104 0.57 18.60 -18.96
CA GLU A 104 0.00 18.76 -20.30
C GLU A 104 -1.36 19.46 -20.28
N VAL A 105 -2.06 19.42 -19.15
CA VAL A 105 -3.38 20.01 -18.95
C VAL A 105 -3.27 21.37 -18.27
N ILE A 106 -2.52 21.44 -17.18
CA ILE A 106 -2.24 22.66 -16.40
C ILE A 106 -0.72 22.78 -16.24
N PRO A 107 -0.05 23.51 -17.15
CA PRO A 107 1.40 23.68 -17.11
C PRO A 107 1.86 24.28 -15.77
N PRO A 108 2.88 23.72 -15.12
CA PRO A 108 3.47 24.32 -13.93
C PRO A 108 4.19 25.63 -14.27
N ARG A 109 4.39 26.47 -13.26
CA ARG A 109 5.21 27.66 -13.42
C ARG A 109 6.68 27.29 -13.25
N LYS A 110 7.51 27.75 -14.20
CA LYS A 110 8.97 27.65 -14.12
C LYS A 110 9.51 28.85 -13.33
N LEU A 111 10.10 28.57 -12.17
CA LEU A 111 10.62 29.56 -11.22
C LEU A 111 12.15 29.60 -11.24
N TYR A 112 12.73 30.78 -11.07
CA TYR A 112 14.15 31.02 -11.22
C TYR A 112 14.85 31.19 -9.86
N THR A 113 15.86 30.36 -9.59
CA THR A 113 16.58 30.32 -8.29
C THR A 113 17.94 31.03 -8.32
N TRP A 114 18.52 31.23 -9.52
CA TRP A 114 19.89 31.70 -9.71
C TRP A 114 20.98 30.79 -9.08
N ALA A 115 20.66 29.54 -8.73
CA ALA A 115 21.61 28.68 -8.02
C ALA A 115 22.86 28.32 -8.86
N ALA A 116 22.68 27.85 -10.09
CA ALA A 116 23.77 27.50 -11.00
C ALA A 116 24.60 28.73 -11.36
N THR A 117 23.92 29.84 -11.66
CA THR A 117 24.58 31.10 -12.02
C THR A 117 25.36 31.69 -10.83
N ALA A 118 24.94 31.43 -9.59
CA ALA A 118 25.71 31.75 -8.38
C ALA A 118 26.89 30.79 -8.10
N GLY A 119 27.10 29.77 -8.95
CA GLY A 119 28.19 28.80 -8.83
C GLY A 119 27.88 27.60 -7.94
N TYR A 120 26.61 27.37 -7.60
CA TYR A 120 26.17 26.16 -6.89
C TYR A 120 25.89 25.01 -7.87
N PRO A 121 25.98 23.74 -7.43
CA PRO A 121 25.78 22.58 -8.29
C PRO A 121 24.28 22.22 -8.47
N TYR A 122 23.42 23.22 -8.64
CA TYR A 122 21.97 23.05 -8.79
C TYR A 122 21.47 23.80 -10.02
N ASP A 123 20.33 23.39 -10.57
CA ASP A 123 19.73 24.08 -11.69
C ASP A 123 19.21 25.47 -11.30
N ASP A 124 19.24 26.38 -12.27
CA ASP A 124 18.70 27.73 -12.09
C ASP A 124 17.17 27.76 -12.15
N PHE A 125 16.50 26.68 -12.57
CA PHE A 125 15.05 26.67 -12.79
C PHE A 125 14.38 25.44 -12.18
N TYR A 126 13.23 25.65 -11.53
CA TYR A 126 12.39 24.61 -10.96
C TYR A 126 10.95 24.77 -11.46
N TYR A 127 10.30 23.65 -11.80
CA TYR A 127 8.86 23.63 -12.04
C TYR A 127 8.14 23.49 -10.71
N SER A 128 7.16 24.35 -10.44
CA SER A 128 6.49 24.38 -9.15
C SER A 128 5.07 24.90 -9.24
N ASP A 129 4.25 24.45 -8.30
CA ASP A 129 2.88 24.92 -8.07
C ASP A 129 2.79 25.98 -6.96
N ILE A 130 3.92 26.33 -6.32
CA ILE A 130 3.98 27.41 -5.31
C ILE A 130 3.54 28.77 -5.89
N TYR A 131 3.69 28.97 -7.20
CA TYR A 131 3.22 30.16 -7.91
C TYR A 131 1.71 30.39 -7.72
N TRP A 132 0.91 29.32 -7.63
CA TRP A 132 -0.55 29.42 -7.44
C TRP A 132 -0.95 29.71 -5.99
N ALA A 133 0.00 29.64 -5.07
CA ALA A 133 -0.22 29.80 -3.65
C ALA A 133 -0.09 31.25 -3.18
N GLY A 134 0.92 31.98 -3.69
CA GLY A 134 1.12 33.40 -3.40
C GLY A 134 0.46 34.27 -4.45
N LEU A 135 -0.66 34.93 -4.09
CA LEU A 135 -1.48 35.68 -5.03
C LEU A 135 -1.27 37.21 -4.91
N ASP A 136 -0.50 37.70 -3.94
CA ASP A 136 -0.27 39.14 -3.76
C ASP A 136 0.83 39.71 -4.69
N SER A 137 1.64 38.85 -5.31
CA SER A 137 2.65 39.20 -6.32
C SER A 137 2.28 38.66 -7.70
N ASP A 138 2.76 39.29 -8.78
CA ASP A 138 2.74 38.70 -10.13
C ASP A 138 3.91 37.74 -10.38
N TRP A 139 4.84 37.66 -9.42
CA TRP A 139 6.09 36.91 -9.42
C TRP A 139 7.07 37.31 -10.53
N ASP A 140 6.81 38.35 -11.32
CA ASP A 140 7.65 38.78 -12.44
C ASP A 140 7.62 40.31 -12.51
N THR A 141 8.13 40.92 -11.46
CA THR A 141 7.92 42.34 -11.14
C THR A 141 8.61 43.26 -12.14
N ASP A 142 9.72 42.83 -12.72
CA ASP A 142 10.45 43.57 -13.75
C ASP A 142 10.01 43.24 -15.19
N GLY A 143 9.19 42.20 -15.35
CA GLY A 143 8.57 41.79 -16.61
C GLY A 143 9.52 41.13 -17.60
N ASP A 144 10.66 40.61 -17.13
CA ASP A 144 11.65 39.92 -17.96
C ASP A 144 11.29 38.45 -18.28
N GLY A 145 10.25 37.93 -17.60
CA GLY A 145 9.74 36.57 -17.76
C GLY A 145 10.40 35.52 -16.87
N ARG A 146 11.19 35.93 -15.86
CA ARG A 146 11.84 35.06 -14.87
C ARG A 146 11.10 35.13 -13.55
N TYR A 147 10.18 34.19 -13.38
CA TYR A 147 9.30 34.22 -12.24
C TYR A 147 10.02 33.86 -10.92
N GLY A 148 9.79 34.65 -9.88
CA GLY A 148 10.23 34.39 -8.51
C GLY A 148 11.73 34.59 -8.28
N GLU A 149 12.39 35.42 -9.08
CA GLU A 149 13.84 35.57 -9.01
C GLU A 149 14.33 36.40 -7.82
N TYR A 150 15.59 36.16 -7.43
CA TYR A 150 16.27 36.96 -6.41
C TYR A 150 16.91 38.20 -7.04
N ASN A 151 16.45 39.37 -6.62
CA ASN A 151 16.98 40.64 -7.09
C ASN A 151 18.18 41.07 -6.23
N PHE A 152 19.39 40.95 -6.79
CA PHE A 152 20.63 41.35 -6.09
C PHE A 152 20.74 42.86 -5.83
N SER A 153 19.98 43.68 -6.54
CA SER A 153 20.04 45.15 -6.38
C SER A 153 19.21 45.61 -5.18
N THR A 154 18.12 44.93 -4.87
CA THR A 154 17.24 45.25 -3.73
C THR A 154 17.44 44.31 -2.55
N GLY A 155 17.89 43.08 -2.80
CA GLY A 155 17.97 42.00 -1.83
C GLY A 155 16.67 41.23 -1.63
N ASP A 156 15.64 41.52 -2.43
CA ASP A 156 14.30 40.93 -2.35
C ASP A 156 14.15 39.76 -3.33
N VAL A 157 13.17 38.89 -3.09
CA VAL A 157 12.73 37.86 -4.03
C VAL A 157 11.37 38.30 -4.59
N GLU A 158 11.16 38.17 -5.90
CA GLU A 158 9.89 38.59 -6.54
C GLU A 158 8.69 37.72 -6.14
N GLY A 159 8.95 36.55 -5.56
CA GLY A 159 7.93 35.62 -5.09
C GLY A 159 7.20 36.11 -3.84
N ASP A 160 5.93 35.71 -3.75
CA ASP A 160 5.09 35.91 -2.57
C ASP A 160 5.14 34.65 -1.69
N PHE A 161 5.66 34.82 -0.47
CA PHE A 161 5.85 33.74 0.50
C PHE A 161 4.91 33.82 1.72
N ASP A 162 3.94 34.73 1.69
CA ASP A 162 2.78 34.73 2.60
C ASP A 162 1.62 34.05 1.88
N PHE A 163 1.61 32.71 1.88
CA PHE A 163 0.78 31.96 0.94
C PHE A 163 -0.72 32.11 1.25
N ASP A 164 -1.48 32.62 0.28
CA ASP A 164 -2.93 32.71 0.34
C ASP A 164 -3.63 31.36 0.31
N LEU A 165 -3.04 30.39 -0.39
CA LEU A 165 -3.64 29.09 -0.70
C LEU A 165 -2.69 27.92 -0.42
N CYS A 166 -3.24 26.84 0.11
CA CYS A 166 -2.62 25.53 0.12
C CYS A 166 -2.95 24.79 -1.19
N VAL A 167 -1.93 24.53 -2.00
CA VAL A 167 -2.08 23.93 -3.34
C VAL A 167 -1.73 22.45 -3.31
N GLY A 168 -2.54 21.64 -3.98
CA GLY A 168 -2.18 20.29 -4.37
C GLY A 168 -2.62 20.00 -5.81
N ARG A 169 -2.10 18.93 -6.39
CA ARG A 169 -2.35 18.55 -7.78
C ARG A 169 -2.79 17.10 -7.89
N PHE A 170 -3.82 16.85 -8.70
CA PHE A 170 -4.07 15.54 -9.30
C PHE A 170 -3.33 15.50 -10.64
N PRO A 171 -2.20 14.77 -10.75
CA PRO A 171 -1.46 14.63 -12.00
C PRO A 171 -2.20 13.65 -12.91
N VAL A 172 -3.23 14.13 -13.60
CA VAL A 172 -4.15 13.30 -14.38
C VAL A 172 -4.34 13.85 -15.78
N ASN A 173 -4.27 12.96 -16.76
CA ASN A 173 -4.39 13.29 -18.18
C ASN A 173 -5.72 12.82 -18.78
N THR A 174 -6.40 11.88 -18.11
CA THR A 174 -7.63 11.28 -18.60
C THR A 174 -8.76 11.30 -17.57
N LEU A 175 -10.01 11.26 -18.06
CA LEU A 175 -11.19 11.11 -17.19
C LEU A 175 -11.16 9.79 -16.38
N GLY A 176 -10.47 8.76 -16.89
CA GLY A 176 -10.28 7.49 -16.18
C GLY A 176 -9.45 7.67 -14.91
N GLU A 177 -8.35 8.42 -15.00
CA GLU A 177 -7.49 8.71 -13.84
C GLU A 177 -8.19 9.63 -12.83
N VAL A 178 -8.95 10.63 -13.30
CA VAL A 178 -9.80 11.46 -12.42
C VAL A 178 -10.77 10.58 -11.64
N ARG A 179 -11.43 9.61 -12.29
CA ARG A 179 -12.32 8.65 -11.61
C ARG A 179 -11.59 7.86 -10.54
N THR A 180 -10.41 7.33 -10.85
CA THR A 180 -9.59 6.55 -9.91
C THR A 180 -9.19 7.38 -8.69
N MET A 181 -8.68 8.60 -8.89
CA MET A 181 -8.27 9.47 -7.77
C MET A 181 -9.47 9.88 -6.92
N VAL A 182 -10.58 10.29 -7.54
CA VAL A 182 -11.81 10.66 -6.84
C VAL A 182 -12.37 9.48 -6.05
N SER A 183 -12.44 8.27 -6.63
CA SER A 183 -12.97 7.11 -5.93
C SER A 183 -12.11 6.71 -4.73
N ARG A 184 -10.79 6.67 -4.89
CA ARG A 184 -9.85 6.29 -3.82
C ARG A 184 -9.93 7.28 -2.64
N LEU A 185 -9.99 8.57 -2.93
CA LEU A 185 -10.12 9.59 -1.90
C LEU A 185 -11.47 9.55 -1.19
N LEU A 186 -12.56 9.28 -1.92
CA LEU A 186 -13.88 9.06 -1.31
C LEU A 186 -13.89 7.82 -0.42
N THR A 187 -13.27 6.72 -0.83
CA THR A 187 -13.12 5.52 0.01
C THR A 187 -12.34 5.87 1.28
N TYR A 188 -11.17 6.51 1.14
CA TYR A 188 -10.32 6.88 2.27
C TYR A 188 -11.02 7.80 3.28
N GLU A 189 -11.75 8.82 2.81
CA GLU A 189 -12.37 9.80 3.71
C GLU A 189 -13.76 9.38 4.23
N ARG A 190 -14.52 8.58 3.48
CA ARG A 190 -15.92 8.24 3.83
C ARG A 190 -16.08 6.84 4.41
N GLU A 191 -15.37 5.88 3.84
CA GLU A 191 -15.52 4.45 4.13
C GLU A 191 -14.14 3.78 4.32
N PRO A 192 -13.28 4.32 5.23
CA PRO A 192 -11.94 3.79 5.37
C PRO A 192 -11.97 2.35 5.92
N ARG A 193 -11.09 1.50 5.39
CA ARG A 193 -10.79 0.21 6.01
C ARG A 193 -10.14 0.45 7.36
N LEU A 194 -10.82 0.11 8.45
CA LEU A 194 -10.26 0.25 9.80
C LEU A 194 -9.06 -0.70 10.01
N GLY A 195 -8.10 -0.27 10.84
CA GLY A 195 -6.99 -1.11 11.27
C GLY A 195 -5.76 -0.31 11.69
N ASN A 196 -4.78 -1.02 12.26
CA ASN A 196 -3.56 -0.42 12.81
C ASN A 196 -2.67 0.31 11.79
N TRP A 197 -2.86 0.09 10.49
CA TRP A 197 -2.20 0.87 9.45
C TRP A 197 -2.41 2.39 9.63
N MET A 198 -3.56 2.81 10.21
CA MET A 198 -3.89 4.21 10.51
C MET A 198 -3.00 4.84 11.59
N ARG A 199 -2.33 4.03 12.41
CA ARG A 199 -1.38 4.43 13.44
C ARG A 199 0.08 4.24 13.00
N ARG A 200 0.31 3.62 11.85
CA ARG A 200 1.64 3.14 11.44
C ARG A 200 2.37 4.15 10.56
N VAL A 201 3.59 4.49 10.97
CA VAL A 201 4.55 5.30 10.20
C VAL A 201 5.72 4.43 9.79
N ILE A 202 6.03 4.43 8.50
CA ILE A 202 7.20 3.76 7.96
C ILE A 202 8.30 4.80 7.76
N ILE A 203 9.49 4.56 8.28
CA ILE A 203 10.66 5.43 8.20
C ILE A 203 11.75 4.70 7.42
N TRP A 204 12.03 5.18 6.22
CA TRP A 204 13.07 4.67 5.35
C TRP A 204 14.23 5.66 5.34
N ALA A 205 15.42 5.19 5.68
CA ALA A 205 16.60 6.04 5.67
C ALA A 205 17.76 5.37 4.94
N SER A 206 18.09 5.90 3.77
CA SER A 206 19.19 5.42 2.95
C SER A 206 20.44 6.29 3.13
N LEU A 207 21.61 5.65 3.12
CA LEU A 207 22.88 6.37 3.05
C LEU A 207 22.99 7.16 1.74
N MET A 208 23.69 8.30 1.77
CA MET A 208 23.88 9.16 0.61
C MET A 208 25.34 9.17 0.13
N ASP A 209 26.29 8.83 1.01
CA ASP A 209 27.72 8.77 0.73
C ASP A 209 28.31 7.39 1.13
N PRO A 210 29.41 6.93 0.50
CA PRO A 210 30.03 5.65 0.80
C PRO A 210 30.52 5.53 2.26
N PRO A 211 29.89 4.72 3.12
CA PRO A 211 30.09 4.75 4.59
C PRO A 211 31.47 4.25 5.05
N ASN A 212 32.20 3.52 4.20
CA ASN A 212 33.54 3.01 4.50
C ASN A 212 34.65 3.84 3.84
N GLN A 213 34.31 4.94 3.15
CA GLN A 213 35.30 5.84 2.55
C GLN A 213 35.82 6.87 3.57
N LEU A 214 36.81 6.46 4.36
CA LEU A 214 37.37 7.26 5.47
C LEU A 214 38.56 8.15 5.08
N ASP A 215 38.96 8.16 3.80
CA ASP A 215 40.03 9.01 3.30
C ASP A 215 39.52 10.45 3.09
N SER A 216 39.95 11.38 3.93
CA SER A 216 39.56 12.79 3.86
C SER A 216 40.09 13.54 2.63
N SER A 217 40.98 12.91 1.83
CA SER A 217 41.39 13.43 0.52
C SER A 217 40.46 13.00 -0.61
N SER A 218 39.58 12.01 -0.37
CA SER A 218 38.53 11.62 -1.30
C SER A 218 37.46 12.72 -1.39
N PRO A 219 36.96 13.05 -2.59
CA PRO A 219 35.77 13.89 -2.71
C PRO A 219 34.50 13.23 -2.13
N TYR A 220 34.59 11.94 -1.82
CA TYR A 220 33.52 11.10 -1.29
C TYR A 220 33.81 10.64 0.14
N TYR A 221 34.58 11.44 0.88
CA TYR A 221 34.86 11.22 2.28
C TYR A 221 33.56 11.17 3.08
N TYR A 222 33.35 10.08 3.82
CA TYR A 222 32.18 9.94 4.68
C TYR A 222 32.28 10.83 5.91
N GLU A 223 31.32 11.73 6.05
CA GLU A 223 31.22 12.63 7.20
C GLU A 223 29.90 12.38 7.95
N PRO A 224 29.93 11.81 9.16
CA PRO A 224 28.71 11.39 9.88
C PRO A 224 27.68 12.48 10.19
N TRP A 225 28.03 13.76 10.03
CA TRP A 225 27.09 14.89 10.17
C TRP A 225 26.49 15.35 8.85
N ARG A 226 27.15 15.12 7.72
CA ARG A 226 26.58 15.31 6.38
C ARG A 226 26.42 14.03 5.57
N ASP A 227 26.36 12.87 6.21
CA ASP A 227 25.57 11.72 5.76
C ASP A 227 24.82 11.07 6.93
N ASN A 228 23.56 11.47 7.10
CA ASN A 228 22.83 11.34 8.36
C ASN A 228 21.35 10.97 8.21
N ALA A 229 20.93 10.39 7.07
CA ALA A 229 19.54 10.00 6.86
C ALA A 229 19.01 9.16 8.05
N TYR A 230 19.81 8.22 8.55
CA TYR A 230 19.55 7.46 9.77
C TYR A 230 19.23 8.36 10.98
N LYS A 231 20.02 9.42 11.23
CA LYS A 231 19.80 10.35 12.36
C LYS A 231 18.54 11.18 12.18
N VAL A 232 18.17 11.49 10.94
CA VAL A 232 16.88 12.13 10.64
C VAL A 232 15.75 11.17 10.98
N GLY A 233 15.84 9.93 10.49
CA GLY A 233 14.87 8.87 10.78
C GLY A 233 14.69 8.63 12.27
N GLU A 234 15.77 8.56 13.03
CA GLU A 234 15.71 8.39 14.50
C GLU A 234 15.06 9.58 15.21
N LYS A 235 15.31 10.81 14.77
CA LYS A 235 14.59 11.97 15.30
C LYS A 235 13.10 11.90 14.99
N VAL A 236 12.74 11.51 13.76
CA VAL A 236 11.32 11.34 13.40
C VAL A 236 10.69 10.25 14.26
N ARG A 237 11.39 9.14 14.48
CA ARG A 237 10.97 8.06 15.37
C ARG A 237 10.71 8.56 16.79
N GLU A 238 11.60 9.39 17.34
CA GLU A 238 11.45 10.02 18.65
C GLU A 238 10.32 11.05 18.72
N LEU A 239 9.92 11.62 17.58
CA LEU A 239 8.80 12.56 17.48
C LEU A 239 7.44 11.87 17.45
N LEU A 240 7.36 10.57 17.21
CA LEU A 240 6.07 9.90 17.06
C LEU A 240 5.31 9.89 18.39
N PRO A 241 4.00 10.21 18.37
CA PRO A 241 3.14 10.03 19.54
C PRO A 241 3.21 8.59 20.07
N PRO A 242 3.11 8.35 21.39
CA PRO A 242 3.24 7.01 21.97
C PRO A 242 2.29 5.95 21.40
N HIS A 243 1.11 6.36 20.91
CA HIS A 243 0.11 5.47 20.31
C HIS A 243 0.36 5.18 18.82
N MET A 244 1.31 5.86 18.17
CA MET A 244 1.69 5.62 16.78
C MET A 244 2.83 4.62 16.69
N LEU A 245 2.72 3.73 15.70
CA LEU A 245 3.65 2.64 15.45
C LEU A 245 4.73 3.12 14.49
N ASN A 246 5.94 2.62 14.64
CA ASN A 246 7.05 2.94 13.75
C ASN A 246 7.66 1.68 13.17
N MET A 247 7.96 1.71 11.88
CA MET A 247 8.75 0.69 11.20
C MET A 247 9.96 1.36 10.56
N THR A 248 11.15 1.08 11.09
CA THR A 248 12.39 1.63 10.57
C THR A 248 13.04 0.65 9.60
N LEU A 249 13.31 1.08 8.37
CA LEU A 249 14.16 0.35 7.42
C LEU A 249 15.37 1.22 7.10
N TYR A 250 16.55 0.79 7.56
CA TYR A 250 17.79 1.53 7.40
C TYR A 250 18.85 0.67 6.70
N ASP A 251 19.62 1.30 5.80
CA ASP A 251 20.82 0.69 5.21
C ASP A 251 21.89 0.41 6.29
N TYR A 252 21.97 1.34 7.26
CA TYR A 252 23.06 1.39 8.22
C TYR A 252 22.57 1.78 9.62
N PRO A 253 22.38 0.81 10.53
CA PRO A 253 21.82 1.07 11.87
C PRO A 253 22.87 1.49 12.93
N TYR A 254 24.14 1.75 12.58
CA TYR A 254 25.23 1.95 13.55
C TYR A 254 25.89 3.33 13.51
N LEU A 255 26.21 3.88 14.69
CA LEU A 255 26.90 5.16 14.86
C LEU A 255 28.43 4.94 14.97
N GLU A 256 29.14 4.69 13.86
CA GLU A 256 30.59 5.00 13.67
C GLU A 256 31.09 4.44 12.33
N GLY A 257 31.32 5.32 11.34
CA GLY A 257 31.60 4.98 9.94
C GLY A 257 32.87 4.14 9.74
N GLY A 258 32.79 3.16 8.83
CA GLY A 258 33.89 2.23 8.51
C GLY A 258 33.54 0.75 8.54
N ASN A 259 32.39 0.39 9.13
CA ASN A 259 31.94 -1.01 9.29
C ASN A 259 30.57 -1.28 8.64
N TYR A 260 30.21 -0.61 7.55
CA TYR A 260 29.00 -0.99 6.79
C TYR A 260 29.12 -2.43 6.30
N THR A 261 28.08 -3.24 6.56
CA THR A 261 27.96 -4.62 6.10
C THR A 261 26.54 -4.84 5.57
N PRO A 262 26.36 -5.29 4.32
CA PRO A 262 25.03 -5.50 3.73
C PRO A 262 24.14 -6.50 4.47
N GLN A 263 24.73 -7.39 5.27
CA GLN A 263 23.99 -8.43 5.99
C GLN A 263 23.09 -7.87 7.10
N VAL A 264 23.32 -6.64 7.54
CA VAL A 264 22.46 -5.95 8.54
C VAL A 264 21.55 -4.90 7.90
N ASP A 265 21.55 -4.82 6.56
CA ASP A 265 20.76 -3.88 5.81
C ASP A 265 19.28 -4.28 5.84
N GLN A 266 18.46 -3.43 6.45
CA GLN A 266 17.02 -3.65 6.53
C GLN A 266 16.27 -2.95 5.39
N LEU A 267 16.89 -1.97 4.74
CA LEU A 267 16.30 -1.21 3.65
C LEU A 267 16.62 -1.91 2.32
N ASN A 268 15.84 -2.94 2.03
CA ASN A 268 15.89 -3.66 0.77
C ASN A 268 14.49 -3.80 0.18
N ARG A 269 14.40 -4.15 -1.10
CA ARG A 269 13.14 -4.29 -1.84
C ARG A 269 12.10 -5.17 -1.13
N GLN A 270 12.51 -6.32 -0.61
CA GLN A 270 11.60 -7.28 0.02
C GLN A 270 10.95 -6.66 1.26
N ASN A 271 11.77 -6.12 2.17
CA ASN A 271 11.28 -5.49 3.39
C ASN A 271 10.43 -4.26 3.05
N MET A 272 10.86 -3.42 2.10
CA MET A 272 10.11 -2.25 1.66
C MET A 272 8.71 -2.60 1.17
N LEU A 273 8.60 -3.53 0.21
CA LEU A 273 7.32 -3.95 -0.34
C LEU A 273 6.44 -4.63 0.72
N GLN A 274 7.03 -5.47 1.58
CA GLN A 274 6.31 -6.07 2.69
C GLN A 274 5.72 -5.00 3.61
N GLN A 275 6.55 -4.08 4.09
CA GLN A 275 6.10 -3.04 5.03
C GLN A 275 5.03 -2.14 4.39
N PHE A 276 5.22 -1.74 3.14
CA PHE A 276 4.27 -0.92 2.39
C PHE A 276 2.93 -1.64 2.18
N ASN A 277 2.95 -2.90 1.76
CA ASN A 277 1.76 -3.71 1.51
C ASN A 277 0.97 -4.03 2.79
N SER A 278 1.63 -4.11 3.94
CA SER A 278 0.96 -4.20 5.25
C SER A 278 0.21 -2.91 5.66
N GLY A 279 0.35 -1.82 4.91
CA GLY A 279 -0.40 -0.57 5.09
C GLY A 279 0.19 0.38 6.14
N ALA A 280 0.19 1.67 5.84
CA ALA A 280 0.65 2.73 6.74
C ALA A 280 -0.13 4.02 6.51
N THR A 281 -0.10 4.93 7.47
CA THR A 281 -0.68 6.28 7.29
C THR A 281 0.36 7.26 6.74
N ILE A 282 1.63 7.11 7.14
CA ILE A 282 2.73 7.93 6.65
C ILE A 282 3.88 7.02 6.21
N VAL A 283 4.46 7.33 5.05
CA VAL A 283 5.78 6.83 4.66
C VAL A 283 6.73 8.03 4.60
N ASN A 284 7.73 8.04 5.46
CA ASN A 284 8.83 8.99 5.43
C ASN A 284 10.02 8.32 4.74
N PHE A 285 10.51 8.89 3.65
CA PHE A 285 11.75 8.48 3.01
C PHE A 285 12.79 9.60 3.10
N ILE A 286 13.98 9.29 3.62
CA ILE A 286 15.14 10.18 3.64
C ILE A 286 16.27 9.49 2.89
N GLY A 287 16.69 10.04 1.75
CA GLY A 287 17.70 9.37 0.95
C GLY A 287 17.88 9.95 -0.44
N GLN A 288 18.48 9.15 -1.32
CA GLN A 288 18.69 9.48 -2.72
C GLN A 288 17.56 8.91 -3.59
N ALA A 289 17.31 9.58 -4.70
CA ALA A 289 16.51 9.05 -5.79
C ALA A 289 17.39 8.85 -7.02
N ARG A 290 16.95 8.01 -7.96
CA ARG A 290 17.60 7.91 -9.27
C ARG A 290 17.59 9.30 -9.94
N TYR A 291 18.61 9.62 -10.75
CA TYR A 291 18.77 10.91 -11.43
C TYR A 291 17.52 11.38 -12.21
N ASN A 292 16.65 10.46 -12.63
CA ASN A 292 15.41 10.76 -13.35
C ASN A 292 14.14 10.69 -12.48
N GLY A 293 14.22 10.41 -11.17
CA GLY A 293 13.03 10.37 -10.30
C GLY A 293 12.26 9.06 -10.28
N ASN A 294 12.71 8.07 -11.04
CA ASN A 294 11.98 6.82 -11.24
C ASN A 294 11.96 5.92 -10.00
N ALA A 295 12.92 6.07 -9.08
CA ALA A 295 13.03 5.19 -7.92
C ALA A 295 13.69 5.89 -6.73
N LEU A 296 13.29 5.45 -5.54
CA LEU A 296 13.96 5.68 -4.27
C LEU A 296 15.04 4.62 -4.10
N ASN A 297 16.23 5.02 -3.66
CA ASN A 297 17.38 4.15 -3.63
C ASN A 297 17.71 3.64 -2.21
N ASP A 298 18.30 2.44 -2.15
CA ASP A 298 19.10 1.96 -1.02
C ASP A 298 20.59 1.95 -1.41
N TYR A 299 21.47 1.90 -0.40
CA TYR A 299 22.90 1.77 -0.62
C TYR A 299 23.27 0.31 -0.94
N GLY A 300 23.78 0.05 -2.14
CA GLY A 300 23.96 -1.31 -2.66
C GLY A 300 25.39 -1.83 -2.74
N ASP A 301 26.42 -1.04 -2.42
CA ASP A 301 27.81 -1.51 -2.54
C ASP A 301 28.21 -2.40 -1.36
N PRO A 302 28.55 -3.68 -1.58
CA PRO A 302 28.83 -4.61 -0.48
C PRO A 302 30.09 -4.28 0.32
N THR A 303 30.92 -3.37 -0.18
CA THR A 303 32.14 -2.93 0.48
C THR A 303 32.01 -1.60 1.20
N GLY A 304 30.91 -0.85 1.01
CA GLY A 304 30.76 0.51 1.53
C GLY A 304 31.72 1.56 0.94
N LEU A 305 32.39 1.27 -0.18
CA LEU A 305 33.46 2.12 -0.74
C LEU A 305 33.08 2.79 -2.08
N ARG A 306 32.00 2.38 -2.72
CA ARG A 306 31.60 2.84 -4.07
C ARG A 306 30.16 3.33 -4.10
N PHE A 307 29.85 4.27 -4.99
CA PHE A 307 28.46 4.67 -5.31
C PHE A 307 27.77 3.59 -6.12
N ILE A 308 27.23 2.58 -5.44
CA ILE A 308 26.30 1.62 -6.01
C ILE A 308 25.00 1.78 -5.26
N TRP A 309 23.94 2.05 -6.01
CA TRP A 309 22.58 2.22 -5.53
C TRP A 309 21.74 1.09 -6.10
N ASN A 310 20.89 0.45 -5.29
CA ASN A 310 19.79 -0.32 -5.87
C ASN A 310 18.52 0.51 -5.85
N GLU A 311 17.50 0.00 -6.55
CA GLU A 311 16.21 0.66 -6.73
C GLU A 311 15.14 -0.20 -6.05
N PRO A 312 15.13 -0.25 -4.70
CA PRO A 312 14.22 -1.12 -3.95
C PRO A 312 12.75 -0.74 -4.13
N PHE A 313 12.43 0.52 -4.42
CA PHE A 313 11.08 1.01 -4.61
C PHE A 313 11.02 2.11 -5.66
N GLY A 314 10.09 2.03 -6.61
CA GLY A 314 9.98 3.05 -7.66
C GLY A 314 8.65 3.08 -8.38
N TYR A 315 8.55 3.93 -9.41
CA TYR A 315 7.33 4.10 -10.19
C TYR A 315 6.82 2.80 -10.79
N PHE A 316 7.73 1.91 -11.16
CA PHE A 316 7.44 0.60 -11.77
C PHE A 316 6.70 -0.36 -10.83
N ASP A 317 6.64 -0.06 -9.53
CA ASP A 317 5.89 -0.86 -8.56
C ASP A 317 4.38 -0.58 -8.58
N TYR A 318 3.90 0.39 -9.37
CA TYR A 318 2.49 0.79 -9.41
C TYR A 318 1.48 -0.35 -9.65
N ASN A 319 1.91 -1.47 -10.23
CA ASN A 319 1.12 -2.66 -10.51
C ASN A 319 1.43 -3.87 -9.60
N THR A 320 2.37 -3.73 -8.66
CA THR A 320 2.74 -4.76 -7.67
C THR A 320 2.38 -4.40 -6.24
N LEU A 321 1.93 -3.17 -5.98
CA LEU A 321 1.50 -2.75 -4.64
C LEU A 321 0.15 -3.35 -4.28
N LEU A 322 0.07 -3.92 -3.08
CA LEU A 322 -1.09 -4.68 -2.57
C LEU A 322 -1.73 -4.03 -1.34
N ASN A 323 -1.34 -2.81 -1.00
CA ASN A 323 -1.89 -2.08 0.16
C ASN A 323 -3.37 -1.66 0.01
N GLY A 324 -3.98 -1.85 -1.16
CA GLY A 324 -5.41 -1.62 -1.40
C GLY A 324 -5.86 -0.20 -1.00
N ASP A 325 -6.84 -0.09 -0.11
CA ASP A 325 -7.35 1.19 0.38
C ASP A 325 -6.54 1.78 1.58
N MET A 326 -5.48 1.10 2.03
CA MET A 326 -4.59 1.55 3.10
C MET A 326 -3.52 2.48 2.54
N LEU A 327 -3.95 3.67 2.11
CA LEU A 327 -3.16 4.61 1.33
C LEU A 327 -2.37 5.57 2.24
N PRO A 328 -1.02 5.52 2.27
CA PRO A 328 -0.23 6.45 3.05
C PRO A 328 -0.04 7.80 2.33
N LEU A 329 0.16 8.86 3.11
CA LEU A 329 0.88 10.05 2.67
C LEU A 329 2.37 9.71 2.64
N MET A 330 3.04 9.92 1.49
CA MET A 330 4.50 9.84 1.42
C MET A 330 5.12 11.23 1.47
N TYR A 331 6.03 11.45 2.41
CA TYR A 331 6.97 12.57 2.38
C TYR A 331 8.34 12.01 2.05
N ALA A 332 8.86 12.32 0.86
CA ALA A 332 10.15 11.85 0.39
C ALA A 332 11.14 13.02 0.37
N SER A 333 12.00 13.05 1.37
CA SER A 333 13.12 13.96 1.55
C SER A 333 14.27 13.57 0.61
N THR A 334 14.07 13.87 -0.67
CA THR A 334 14.95 13.44 -1.75
C THR A 334 14.83 14.32 -2.99
N CYS A 335 15.69 14.06 -3.97
CA CYS A 335 15.74 14.75 -5.25
C CYS A 335 14.73 14.17 -6.24
N ASP A 336 14.30 14.99 -7.20
CA ASP A 336 13.78 14.57 -8.51
C ASP A 336 12.59 13.59 -8.51
N SER A 337 11.94 13.31 -7.38
CA SER A 337 10.96 12.21 -7.26
C SER A 337 9.49 12.61 -7.50
N ALA A 338 9.19 13.91 -7.56
CA ALA A 338 7.87 14.44 -7.90
C ALA A 338 7.91 15.24 -9.22
N LYS A 339 8.57 14.71 -10.25
CA LYS A 339 8.74 15.34 -11.57
C LYS A 339 7.48 15.35 -12.44
N PHE A 340 6.37 15.83 -11.90
CA PHE A 340 5.07 15.89 -12.61
C PHE A 340 5.05 16.74 -13.89
N TRP A 341 6.14 17.44 -14.20
CA TRP A 341 6.28 18.19 -15.44
C TRP A 341 6.81 17.32 -16.60
N GLU A 342 7.27 16.10 -16.31
CA GLU A 342 7.63 15.10 -17.32
C GLU A 342 6.34 14.52 -17.93
N THR A 343 6.35 14.28 -19.24
CA THR A 343 5.14 13.88 -19.99
C THR A 343 5.05 12.38 -20.25
N ASP A 344 5.95 11.59 -19.68
CA ASP A 344 6.00 10.13 -19.85
C ASP A 344 5.59 9.35 -18.59
N ASP A 345 5.19 10.06 -17.53
CA ASP A 345 4.73 9.56 -16.22
C ASP A 345 5.69 8.51 -15.60
N THR A 346 6.99 8.59 -15.90
CA THR A 346 7.98 7.61 -15.41
C THR A 346 8.58 7.93 -14.03
N ASN A 347 7.82 8.62 -13.18
CA ASN A 347 8.23 9.02 -11.82
C ASN A 347 7.20 8.59 -10.76
N LEU A 348 7.45 8.92 -9.48
CA LEU A 348 6.61 8.44 -8.37
C LEU A 348 5.17 8.96 -8.36
N GLU A 349 4.81 9.96 -9.19
CA GLU A 349 3.43 10.39 -9.35
C GLU A 349 2.49 9.26 -9.78
N ARG A 350 3.03 8.27 -10.50
CA ARG A 350 2.30 7.08 -10.92
C ARG A 350 1.74 6.29 -9.74
N LEU A 351 2.39 6.38 -8.59
CA LEU A 351 1.94 5.74 -7.35
C LEU A 351 0.72 6.45 -6.74
N VAL A 352 0.48 7.72 -7.09
CA VAL A 352 -0.69 8.49 -6.67
C VAL A 352 -1.88 8.22 -7.61
N THR A 353 -1.64 7.87 -8.88
CA THR A 353 -2.71 7.65 -9.89
C THR A 353 -3.10 6.19 -10.10
N THR A 354 -2.37 5.23 -9.53
CA THR A 354 -2.70 3.80 -9.64
C THR A 354 -4.07 3.43 -9.05
N SER A 355 -4.66 2.35 -9.55
CA SER A 355 -5.98 1.85 -9.13
C SER A 355 -5.93 0.74 -8.08
N GLN A 356 -4.76 0.11 -7.86
CA GLN A 356 -4.59 -1.02 -6.94
C GLN A 356 -3.49 -0.65 -5.93
N GLY A 357 -3.86 -0.06 -4.79
CA GLY A 357 -2.89 0.38 -3.80
C GLY A 357 -2.27 1.76 -4.09
N GLY A 358 -1.00 1.91 -3.76
CA GLY A 358 -0.22 3.13 -4.00
C GLY A 358 -0.30 4.14 -2.85
N LEU A 359 -0.23 5.44 -3.20
CA LEU A 359 -0.17 6.57 -2.27
C LEU A 359 -1.46 7.36 -2.24
N LEU A 360 -1.82 7.88 -1.07
CA LEU A 360 -2.86 8.89 -0.91
C LEU A 360 -2.42 10.22 -1.52
N ALA A 361 -1.18 10.60 -1.21
CA ALA A 361 -0.52 11.80 -1.69
C ALA A 361 1.01 11.63 -1.58
N LEU A 362 1.73 12.39 -2.41
CA LEU A 362 3.18 12.47 -2.42
C LEU A 362 3.62 13.92 -2.22
N ILE A 363 4.52 14.13 -1.26
CA ILE A 363 5.28 15.37 -1.11
C ILE A 363 6.74 15.05 -1.36
N SER A 364 7.29 15.61 -2.44
CA SER A 364 8.71 15.48 -2.79
C SER A 364 9.15 16.58 -3.75
N SER A 365 10.43 16.57 -4.11
CA SER A 365 11.05 17.58 -4.96
C SER A 365 10.83 17.31 -6.45
N THR A 366 10.54 18.37 -7.22
CA THR A 366 10.43 18.36 -8.69
C THR A 366 11.78 18.40 -9.41
N GLY A 367 12.86 18.64 -8.66
CA GLY A 367 14.23 18.69 -9.15
C GLY A 367 15.23 18.31 -8.06
N THR A 368 16.52 18.59 -8.27
CA THR A 368 17.56 18.32 -7.27
C THR A 368 17.29 19.10 -5.98
N SER A 369 17.21 18.40 -4.85
CA SER A 369 17.03 19.04 -3.54
C SER A 369 18.39 19.28 -2.86
N ALA A 370 18.45 20.33 -2.04
CA ALA A 370 19.65 20.74 -1.35
C ALA A 370 19.66 20.21 0.09
N ARG A 371 20.68 19.40 0.39
CA ARG A 371 20.94 18.77 1.69
C ARG A 371 21.15 19.80 2.81
N LEU A 372 22.16 20.67 2.63
CA LEU A 372 22.47 21.86 3.44
C LEU A 372 22.66 21.62 4.95
N GLU A 373 23.36 20.56 5.33
CA GLU A 373 23.80 20.28 6.70
C GLU A 373 25.27 20.65 6.91
N THR A 374 25.53 21.21 8.09
CA THR A 374 26.85 21.46 8.62
C THR A 374 26.99 20.77 9.98
N GLN A 375 28.18 20.81 10.59
CA GLN A 375 28.38 20.22 11.92
C GLN A 375 27.50 20.87 13.00
N THR A 376 27.10 22.13 12.84
CA THR A 376 26.41 22.92 13.87
C THR A 376 25.07 23.51 13.45
N ASP A 377 24.68 23.38 12.17
CA ASP A 377 23.43 23.92 11.63
C ASP A 377 22.86 22.99 10.55
N SER A 378 21.54 22.99 10.43
CA SER A 378 20.78 22.26 9.42
C SER A 378 19.70 23.17 8.86
N PHE A 379 19.74 23.40 7.55
CA PHE A 379 18.83 24.31 6.85
C PHE A 379 18.43 23.80 5.45
N GLY A 380 18.51 22.50 5.21
CA GLY A 380 17.95 21.87 4.01
C GLY A 380 17.10 20.65 4.36
N ASN A 381 17.27 19.55 3.63
CA ASN A 381 16.38 18.39 3.68
C ASN A 381 16.16 17.81 5.09
N TRP A 382 17.21 17.72 5.93
CA TRP A 382 17.01 17.25 7.31
C TRP A 382 16.06 18.17 8.10
N TRP A 383 16.30 19.48 8.08
CA TRP A 383 15.44 20.41 8.80
C TRP A 383 14.01 20.38 8.26
N LEU A 384 13.86 20.32 6.94
CA LEU A 384 12.54 20.25 6.29
C LEU A 384 11.77 18.99 6.71
N ASP A 385 12.41 17.82 6.69
CA ASP A 385 11.80 16.56 7.07
C ASP A 385 11.33 16.56 8.54
N GLU A 386 12.22 16.94 9.46
CA GLU A 386 11.90 16.99 10.90
C GLU A 386 10.75 17.95 11.18
N GLN A 387 10.75 19.12 10.53
CA GLN A 387 9.70 20.12 10.71
C GLN A 387 8.38 19.69 10.06
N PHE A 388 8.41 19.09 8.87
CA PHE A 388 7.21 18.57 8.24
C PHE A 388 6.54 17.52 9.12
N MET A 389 7.31 16.54 9.60
CA MET A 389 6.82 15.48 10.49
C MET A 389 6.22 16.06 11.77
N ARG A 390 6.85 17.10 12.36
CA ARG A 390 6.29 17.80 13.51
C ARG A 390 4.95 18.46 13.21
N ILE A 391 4.84 19.16 12.08
CA ILE A 391 3.62 19.87 11.68
C ILE A 391 2.48 18.86 11.41
N ILE A 392 2.73 17.82 10.61
CA ILE A 392 1.69 16.85 10.22
C ILE A 392 1.19 16.00 11.40
N LEU A 393 2.06 15.71 12.38
CA LEU A 393 1.71 14.92 13.55
C LEU A 393 1.00 15.72 14.63
N TYR A 394 1.36 17.00 14.84
CA TYR A 394 0.91 17.76 16.01
C TYR A 394 0.10 19.02 15.70
N GLU A 395 0.33 19.66 14.55
CA GLU A 395 -0.30 20.96 14.23
C GLU A 395 -1.52 20.78 13.33
N THR A 396 -1.41 19.99 12.25
CA THR A 396 -2.53 19.75 11.32
C THR A 396 -2.41 18.38 10.65
N PRO A 397 -3.51 17.61 10.50
CA PRO A 397 -3.49 16.36 9.74
C PRO A 397 -3.58 16.56 8.22
N ARG A 398 -3.54 17.79 7.71
CA ARG A 398 -3.73 18.08 6.29
C ARG A 398 -2.40 18.28 5.56
N PRO A 399 -2.09 17.48 4.52
CA PRO A 399 -0.81 17.59 3.81
C PRO A 399 -0.57 18.98 3.21
N GLY A 400 -1.60 19.62 2.66
CA GLY A 400 -1.50 20.96 2.08
C GLY A 400 -1.17 22.02 3.14
N GLU A 401 -1.94 22.06 4.22
CA GLU A 401 -1.65 23.00 5.33
C GLU A 401 -0.24 22.75 5.91
N ALA A 402 0.15 21.48 6.06
CA ALA A 402 1.45 21.12 6.61
C ALA A 402 2.62 21.59 5.72
N LEU A 403 2.52 21.37 4.40
CA LEU A 403 3.54 21.78 3.45
C LEU A 403 3.69 23.30 3.39
N TYR A 404 2.59 24.06 3.35
CA TYR A 404 2.67 25.52 3.23
C TYR A 404 3.08 26.18 4.54
N THR A 405 2.67 25.63 5.70
CA THR A 405 3.20 26.03 7.00
C THR A 405 4.71 25.80 7.09
N LEU A 406 5.20 24.66 6.57
CA LEU A 406 6.62 24.37 6.48
C LEU A 406 7.36 25.41 5.62
N LYS A 407 6.82 25.75 4.45
CA LYS A 407 7.43 26.73 3.54
C LYS A 407 7.54 28.12 4.16
N GLU A 408 6.49 28.61 4.80
CA GLU A 408 6.52 29.89 5.53
C GLU A 408 7.56 29.87 6.65
N ARG A 409 7.58 28.77 7.43
CA ARG A 409 8.56 28.58 8.50
C ARG A 409 9.98 28.57 7.95
N TYR A 410 10.21 27.93 6.81
CA TYR A 410 11.50 27.85 6.17
C TYR A 410 12.01 29.22 5.71
N VAL A 411 11.14 30.02 5.07
CA VAL A 411 11.46 31.39 4.68
C VAL A 411 11.80 32.23 5.92
N ARG A 412 10.91 32.21 6.93
CA ARG A 412 11.06 33.02 8.15
C ARG A 412 12.31 32.67 8.95
N GLU A 413 12.64 31.40 9.07
CA GLU A 413 13.68 30.92 9.99
C GLU A 413 15.03 30.66 9.32
N LYS A 414 15.05 30.34 8.02
CA LYS A 414 16.27 29.93 7.32
C LYS A 414 16.71 30.86 6.20
N MET A 415 15.83 31.68 5.61
CA MET A 415 16.24 32.60 4.55
C MET A 415 17.24 33.65 5.05
N ALA A 416 16.99 34.23 6.23
CA ALA A 416 17.95 35.12 6.86
C ALA A 416 19.17 34.34 7.37
N GLY A 417 20.38 34.77 6.99
CA GLY A 417 21.63 34.18 7.44
C GLY A 417 22.17 33.04 6.58
N HIS A 418 21.44 32.62 5.53
CA HIS A 418 21.87 31.59 4.58
C HIS A 418 21.80 32.11 3.14
N PRO A 419 22.47 31.46 2.17
CA PRO A 419 22.36 31.82 0.76
C PRO A 419 20.93 31.63 0.25
N THR A 420 20.26 32.73 -0.11
CA THR A 420 18.86 32.72 -0.57
C THR A 420 18.63 31.74 -1.72
N GLN A 421 19.56 31.65 -2.68
CA GLN A 421 19.46 30.76 -3.84
C GLN A 421 19.33 29.28 -3.45
N LEU A 422 20.01 28.85 -2.37
CA LEU A 422 19.94 27.48 -1.87
C LEU A 422 18.64 27.19 -1.12
N ILE A 423 18.09 28.20 -0.43
CA ILE A 423 16.76 28.11 0.19
C ILE A 423 15.68 27.99 -0.90
N LEU A 424 15.79 28.78 -1.98
CA LEU A 424 14.85 28.76 -3.09
C LEU A 424 14.82 27.40 -3.81
N VAL A 425 15.96 26.71 -3.94
CA VAL A 425 16.02 25.34 -4.51
C VAL A 425 15.04 24.40 -3.80
N ASN A 426 15.11 24.33 -2.46
CA ASN A 426 14.20 23.49 -1.68
C ASN A 426 12.78 24.05 -1.63
N LEU A 427 12.64 25.37 -1.50
CA LEU A 427 11.35 26.03 -1.40
C LEU A 427 10.50 25.82 -2.67
N TYR A 428 11.11 25.91 -3.85
CA TYR A 428 10.43 25.73 -5.13
C TYR A 428 10.30 24.25 -5.50
N GLY A 429 11.27 23.42 -5.13
CA GLY A 429 11.28 22.00 -5.47
C GLY A 429 10.14 21.20 -4.86
N TYR A 430 9.85 21.37 -3.57
CA TYR A 430 8.85 20.53 -2.90
C TYR A 430 7.40 20.90 -3.28
N VAL A 431 6.66 19.93 -3.81
CA VAL A 431 5.25 20.07 -4.22
C VAL A 431 4.38 19.00 -3.57
N LEU A 432 3.05 19.16 -3.64
CA LEU A 432 2.08 18.16 -3.20
C LEU A 432 1.31 17.60 -4.40
N LEU A 433 1.54 16.31 -4.71
CA LEU A 433 0.72 15.54 -5.63
C LEU A 433 -0.33 14.79 -4.81
N GLY A 434 -1.57 15.26 -4.85
CA GLY A 434 -2.68 14.80 -4.04
C GLY A 434 -3.64 15.94 -3.67
N ASP A 435 -4.65 15.61 -2.87
CA ASP A 435 -5.61 16.60 -2.37
C ASP A 435 -5.02 17.40 -1.18
N PRO A 436 -4.98 18.74 -1.23
CA PRO A 436 -4.41 19.54 -0.13
C PRO A 436 -5.25 19.55 1.14
N GLU A 437 -6.55 19.25 1.07
CA GLU A 437 -7.45 19.31 2.24
C GLU A 437 -7.58 18.00 3.00
N VAL A 438 -7.30 16.84 2.37
CA VAL A 438 -7.52 15.53 2.98
C VAL A 438 -6.90 15.46 4.38
N GLU A 439 -7.63 14.91 5.34
CA GLU A 439 -7.07 14.65 6.67
C GLU A 439 -6.48 13.24 6.67
N ILE A 440 -5.18 13.11 6.96
CA ILE A 440 -4.61 11.79 7.18
C ILE A 440 -5.11 11.19 8.50
N TRP A 441 -5.25 9.86 8.53
CA TRP A 441 -5.51 9.16 9.78
C TRP A 441 -4.27 9.21 10.69
N ARG A 442 -4.46 9.50 11.98
CA ARG A 442 -3.39 9.45 13.01
C ARG A 442 -3.72 8.48 14.14
N ASP A 443 -4.87 7.83 14.01
CA ASP A 443 -5.48 6.94 14.98
C ASP A 443 -6.64 6.19 14.29
N ILE A 444 -7.09 5.09 14.89
CA ILE A 444 -8.29 4.39 14.46
C ILE A 444 -9.51 5.24 14.82
N PRO A 445 -10.40 5.55 13.87
CA PRO A 445 -11.54 6.43 14.11
C PRO A 445 -12.58 5.81 15.03
N LEU A 446 -13.12 6.63 15.94
CA LEU A 446 -14.19 6.28 16.85
C LEU A 446 -15.56 6.38 16.18
N PHE A 447 -16.47 5.44 16.49
CA PHE A 447 -17.88 5.58 16.11
C PHE A 447 -18.57 6.59 17.02
N ALA A 448 -19.02 7.70 16.43
CA ALA A 448 -19.58 8.83 17.16
C ALA A 448 -21.11 8.93 16.99
N SER A 449 -21.76 9.41 18.04
CA SER A 449 -23.20 9.70 18.09
C SER A 449 -23.45 11.16 18.44
N LEU A 450 -24.38 11.80 17.72
CA LEU A 450 -24.81 13.16 18.01
C LEU A 450 -26.01 13.15 18.96
N ARG A 451 -25.87 13.81 20.10
CA ARG A 451 -26.97 14.17 21.00
C ARG A 451 -27.32 15.63 20.76
N ALA A 452 -28.47 15.84 20.12
CA ALA A 452 -29.02 17.17 19.85
C ALA A 452 -30.30 17.37 20.67
N PRO A 453 -30.54 18.59 21.21
CA PRO A 453 -31.85 18.96 21.74
C PRO A 453 -32.88 19.04 20.59
N PRO A 454 -34.20 18.99 20.90
CA PRO A 454 -35.23 19.31 19.92
C PRO A 454 -35.00 20.70 19.31
N LEU A 455 -35.09 20.80 17.98
CA LEU A 455 -34.87 22.04 17.24
C LEU A 455 -36.20 22.72 16.91
N TYR A 456 -36.24 24.05 16.99
CA TYR A 456 -37.43 24.85 16.75
C TYR A 456 -37.15 26.02 15.79
N ALA A 457 -38.20 26.48 15.10
CA ALA A 457 -38.11 27.62 14.20
C ALA A 457 -37.81 28.93 14.94
N GLY A 458 -36.97 29.79 14.34
CA GLY A 458 -36.46 31.04 14.89
C GLY A 458 -34.97 30.99 15.24
N GLU A 459 -34.46 32.11 15.73
CA GLU A 459 -33.09 32.22 16.27
C GLU A 459 -33.04 31.65 17.69
N GLY A 460 -32.12 30.73 17.96
CA GLY A 460 -31.98 30.09 19.27
C GLY A 460 -30.58 29.56 19.52
N LEU A 461 -30.18 29.48 20.79
CA LEU A 461 -28.92 28.88 21.23
C LEU A 461 -29.14 27.41 21.59
N TYR A 462 -28.40 26.52 20.94
CA TYR A 462 -28.51 25.07 21.12
C TYR A 462 -27.17 24.48 21.60
N SER A 463 -27.23 23.52 22.52
CA SER A 463 -26.07 22.78 23.01
C SER A 463 -26.07 21.37 22.45
N PHE A 464 -25.15 21.08 21.54
CA PHE A 464 -24.93 19.77 20.97
C PHE A 464 -23.86 19.03 21.76
N ARG A 465 -23.97 17.70 21.85
CA ARG A 465 -22.92 16.85 22.41
C ARG A 465 -22.62 15.68 21.50
N VAL A 466 -21.36 15.43 21.20
CA VAL A 466 -20.93 14.23 20.47
C VAL A 466 -20.28 13.26 21.46
N THR A 467 -20.72 12.00 21.43
CA THR A 467 -20.20 10.94 22.30
C THR A 467 -19.82 9.69 21.53
N ASP A 468 -18.84 8.95 22.03
CA ASP A 468 -18.51 7.60 21.59
C ASP A 468 -19.60 6.57 22.02
N ALA A 469 -19.33 5.29 21.80
CA ALA A 469 -20.22 4.21 22.23
C ALA A 469 -20.35 4.06 23.76
N THR A 470 -19.35 4.53 24.52
CA THR A 470 -19.35 4.47 26.01
C THR A 470 -20.12 5.64 26.64
N GLY A 471 -20.41 6.70 25.87
CA GLY A 471 -21.03 7.94 26.34
C GLY A 471 -20.03 9.02 26.74
N SER A 472 -18.73 8.78 26.52
CA SER A 472 -17.64 9.72 26.71
C SER A 472 -17.64 10.76 25.61
N GLY A 473 -17.37 12.02 25.95
CA GLY A 473 -17.44 13.13 25.01
C GLY A 473 -16.22 13.20 24.10
N ILE A 474 -16.44 13.38 22.79
CA ILE A 474 -15.36 13.45 21.80
C ILE A 474 -15.12 14.92 21.42
N GLU A 475 -13.92 15.42 21.70
CA GLU A 475 -13.47 16.77 21.35
C GLU A 475 -12.96 16.83 19.89
N GLY A 476 -13.09 17.99 19.25
CA GLY A 476 -12.56 18.22 17.90
C GLY A 476 -13.43 17.66 16.77
N VAL A 477 -14.61 17.12 17.07
CA VAL A 477 -15.54 16.60 16.05
C VAL A 477 -16.22 17.76 15.35
N ARG A 478 -16.13 17.77 14.02
CA ARG A 478 -16.85 18.71 13.18
C ARG A 478 -18.26 18.21 12.94
N VAL A 479 -19.23 19.06 13.26
CA VAL A 479 -20.65 18.86 13.01
C VAL A 479 -21.07 19.81 11.90
N VAL A 480 -21.58 19.24 10.81
CA VAL A 480 -22.08 19.98 9.64
C VAL A 480 -23.59 19.81 9.62
N LEU A 481 -24.35 20.90 9.74
CA LEU A 481 -25.81 20.91 9.61
C LEU A 481 -26.18 21.54 8.28
N TYR A 482 -26.99 20.88 7.46
CA TYR A 482 -27.33 21.38 6.13
C TYR A 482 -28.67 20.90 5.58
N ASN A 483 -29.22 21.70 4.67
CA ASN A 483 -30.25 21.33 3.70
C ASN A 483 -30.09 22.23 2.45
N ASP A 484 -31.07 22.25 1.55
CA ASP A 484 -30.99 23.05 0.31
C ASP A 484 -30.90 24.58 0.55
N GLU A 485 -31.25 25.06 1.75
CA GLU A 485 -31.35 26.49 2.09
C GLU A 485 -30.45 26.93 3.26
N TYR A 486 -29.91 25.99 4.04
CA TYR A 486 -29.21 26.24 5.29
C TYR A 486 -27.91 25.45 5.35
N TYR A 487 -26.85 26.07 5.87
CA TYR A 487 -25.55 25.41 6.07
C TYR A 487 -24.82 26.00 7.27
N ARG A 488 -24.38 25.15 8.19
CA ARG A 488 -23.66 25.54 9.40
C ARG A 488 -22.63 24.49 9.77
N VAL A 489 -21.43 24.93 10.12
CA VAL A 489 -20.34 24.09 10.59
C VAL A 489 -19.89 24.56 11.97
N PHE A 490 -19.64 23.64 12.88
CA PHE A 490 -19.06 23.92 14.19
C PHE A 490 -18.29 22.70 14.70
N THR A 491 -17.45 22.89 15.70
CA THR A 491 -16.58 21.84 16.26
C THR A 491 -16.86 21.67 17.75
N THR A 492 -16.85 20.43 18.24
CA THR A 492 -16.95 20.15 19.67
C THR A 492 -15.69 20.55 20.42
N GLY A 493 -15.86 21.12 21.62
CA GLY A 493 -14.78 21.36 22.57
C GLY A 493 -14.71 20.26 23.64
N SER A 494 -14.11 20.61 24.78
CA SER A 494 -13.99 19.73 25.95
C SER A 494 -15.31 19.05 26.35
N GLY A 495 -15.23 17.75 26.67
CA GLY A 495 -16.39 16.93 27.04
C GLY A 495 -17.36 16.65 25.88
N GLY A 496 -16.98 16.99 24.65
CA GLY A 496 -17.73 16.76 23.42
C GLY A 496 -18.86 17.77 23.16
N TYR A 497 -18.89 18.90 23.84
CA TYR A 497 -19.97 19.90 23.71
C TYR A 497 -19.69 20.98 22.68
N ALA A 498 -20.74 21.46 22.01
CA ALA A 498 -20.71 22.64 21.16
C ALA A 498 -21.98 23.49 21.36
N ASN A 499 -21.80 24.75 21.73
CA ASN A 499 -22.91 25.71 21.87
C ASN A 499 -22.99 26.57 20.62
N VAL A 500 -24.13 26.53 19.91
CA VAL A 500 -24.27 27.12 18.58
C VAL A 500 -25.58 27.89 18.50
N THR A 501 -25.51 29.14 18.03
CA THR A 501 -26.71 29.90 17.68
C THR A 501 -27.14 29.53 16.26
N LEU A 502 -28.38 29.08 16.12
CA LEU A 502 -28.99 28.67 14.85
C LEU A 502 -30.22 29.52 14.59
N ASN A 503 -30.50 29.82 13.32
CA ASN A 503 -31.72 30.50 12.88
C ASN A 503 -32.43 29.59 11.88
N LEU A 504 -33.54 28.97 12.31
CA LEU A 504 -34.15 27.84 11.63
C LEU A 504 -35.58 28.15 11.15
N THR A 505 -36.02 27.48 10.09
CA THR A 505 -37.40 27.61 9.58
C THR A 505 -38.23 26.37 9.93
N GLU A 506 -39.50 26.60 10.27
CA GLU A 506 -40.45 25.53 10.61
C GLU A 506 -40.63 24.54 9.46
N GLY A 507 -40.68 23.25 9.80
CA GLY A 507 -40.87 22.17 8.83
C GLY A 507 -39.61 21.77 8.08
N TRP A 508 -38.47 22.45 8.31
CA TRP A 508 -37.19 21.99 7.81
C TRP A 508 -36.80 20.63 8.42
N VAL A 509 -36.11 19.82 7.63
CA VAL A 509 -35.33 18.68 8.10
C VAL A 509 -33.88 19.00 7.79
N LEU A 510 -33.07 19.15 8.82
CA LEU A 510 -31.64 19.36 8.68
C LEU A 510 -30.95 18.01 8.61
N ASN A 511 -30.17 17.78 7.56
CA ASN A 511 -29.19 16.70 7.56
C ASN A 511 -28.01 17.11 8.45
N TYR A 512 -27.36 16.13 9.07
CA TYR A 512 -26.09 16.35 9.72
C TYR A 512 -25.01 15.38 9.23
N THR A 513 -23.76 15.80 9.33
CA THR A 513 -22.59 14.95 9.16
C THR A 513 -21.61 15.20 10.30
N LEU A 514 -21.17 14.12 10.95
CA LEU A 514 -20.09 14.10 11.92
C LEU A 514 -18.83 13.65 11.19
N CYS A 515 -17.74 14.39 11.32
CA CYS A 515 -16.46 14.08 10.70
C CYS A 515 -15.30 14.80 11.42
N GLY A 516 -14.06 14.45 11.08
CA GLY A 516 -12.88 15.02 11.72
C GLY A 516 -12.73 14.62 13.19
N GLY A 517 -11.66 15.04 13.85
CA GLY A 517 -11.49 14.77 15.29
C GLY A 517 -11.42 13.28 15.65
N ARG A 518 -10.85 12.45 14.77
CA ARG A 518 -10.72 10.98 14.92
C ARG A 518 -12.07 10.24 14.97
N VAL A 519 -13.11 10.67 14.26
CA VAL A 519 -14.38 9.93 14.17
C VAL A 519 -14.63 9.32 12.81
N TYR A 520 -15.30 8.17 12.82
CA TYR A 520 -15.82 7.55 11.61
C TYR A 520 -16.97 8.41 11.09
N PRO A 521 -16.96 8.82 9.82
CA PRO A 521 -17.99 9.73 9.33
C PRO A 521 -19.39 9.12 9.47
N SER A 522 -20.30 9.89 10.03
CA SER A 522 -21.68 9.45 10.21
C SER A 522 -22.65 10.58 9.92
N ASN A 523 -23.88 10.21 9.57
CA ASN A 523 -24.88 11.13 9.09
C ASN A 523 -26.27 10.76 9.62
N GLY A 524 -27.14 11.76 9.67
CA GLY A 524 -28.51 11.60 10.13
C GLY A 524 -29.32 12.88 9.92
N THR A 525 -30.50 12.94 10.54
CA THR A 525 -31.44 14.05 10.34
C THR A 525 -31.99 14.59 11.65
N LEU A 526 -32.22 15.90 11.70
CA LEU A 526 -32.86 16.60 12.81
C LEU A 526 -34.07 17.37 12.28
N PRO A 527 -35.30 17.00 12.68
CA PRO A 527 -36.49 17.75 12.30
C PRO A 527 -36.57 19.08 13.08
N VAL A 528 -37.04 20.13 12.41
CA VAL A 528 -37.30 21.45 13.01
C VAL A 528 -38.80 21.61 13.26
N GLY A 529 -39.17 21.66 14.54
CA GLY A 529 -40.54 21.92 14.98
C GLY A 529 -40.98 23.37 14.75
N GLY A 530 -42.26 23.62 14.99
CA GLY A 530 -42.82 24.98 14.96
C GLY A 530 -42.21 25.90 16.00
N LYS A 531 -42.54 27.20 15.92
CA LYS A 531 -42.09 28.16 16.93
C LYS A 531 -42.66 27.78 18.30
N ARG A 532 -41.83 27.87 19.33
CA ARG A 532 -42.17 27.55 20.73
C ARG A 532 -41.84 28.74 21.64
N ALA A 533 -42.54 28.84 22.78
CA ALA A 533 -42.15 29.69 23.90
C ALA A 533 -40.97 29.04 24.64
N ASP A 534 -39.83 29.71 24.72
CA ASP A 534 -38.64 29.19 25.40
C ASP A 534 -38.04 30.26 26.31
N VAL A 535 -37.93 29.95 27.60
CA VAL A 535 -37.53 30.92 28.62
C VAL A 535 -36.13 30.57 29.10
N ALA A 536 -35.14 31.36 28.69
CA ALA A 536 -33.80 31.21 29.20
C ALA A 536 -33.66 31.90 30.56
N VAL A 537 -33.15 31.16 31.54
CA VAL A 537 -32.74 31.71 32.84
C VAL A 537 -31.21 31.74 32.89
N ARG A 538 -30.63 32.85 33.32
CA ARG A 538 -29.18 33.01 33.45
C ARG A 538 -28.83 33.86 34.66
N PHE A 539 -27.68 33.57 35.27
CA PHE A 539 -27.04 34.48 36.22
C PHE A 539 -25.86 35.19 35.54
N GLU A 540 -25.78 36.50 35.72
CA GLU A 540 -24.62 37.31 35.35
C GLU A 540 -23.94 37.84 36.60
N ALA A 541 -22.73 37.37 36.87
CA ALA A 541 -21.95 37.82 38.01
C ALA A 541 -21.02 38.98 37.60
N SER A 542 -21.04 40.05 38.37
CA SER A 542 -20.08 41.15 38.33
C SER A 542 -19.23 41.15 39.60
N ARG A 543 -18.22 42.04 39.67
CA ARG A 543 -17.39 42.21 40.87
C ARG A 543 -18.21 42.57 42.11
N ASP A 544 -19.35 43.23 41.92
CA ASP A 544 -20.13 43.84 43.00
C ASP A 544 -21.59 43.34 43.10
N ASP A 545 -22.09 42.48 42.21
CA ASP A 545 -23.47 41.95 42.26
C ASP A 545 -23.65 40.69 41.39
N VAL A 546 -24.69 39.90 41.65
CA VAL A 546 -25.21 38.84 40.78
C VAL A 546 -26.57 39.27 40.25
N THR A 547 -26.73 39.33 38.93
CA THR A 547 -27.99 39.67 38.26
C THR A 547 -28.65 38.39 37.74
N LEU A 548 -29.91 38.17 38.10
CA LEU A 548 -30.74 37.13 37.49
C LEU A 548 -31.39 37.70 36.24
N ARG A 549 -31.16 37.06 35.10
CA ARG A 549 -31.79 37.37 33.83
C ARG A 549 -32.72 36.23 33.42
N VAL A 550 -33.91 36.60 33.00
CA VAL A 550 -34.93 35.71 32.46
C VAL A 550 -35.40 36.32 31.16
N SER A 551 -35.28 35.61 30.06
CA SER A 551 -35.62 36.13 28.74
C SER A 551 -36.42 35.12 27.96
N ASN A 552 -37.46 35.55 27.26
CA ASN A 552 -38.07 34.71 26.24
C ASN A 552 -37.16 34.69 25.01
N ILE A 553 -36.40 33.62 24.87
CA ILE A 553 -35.56 33.33 23.71
C ILE A 553 -36.32 32.55 22.62
N GLY A 554 -37.58 32.21 22.87
CA GLY A 554 -38.47 31.55 21.92
C GLY A 554 -39.09 32.49 20.90
N GLY A 555 -39.71 31.89 19.89
CA GLY A 555 -40.31 32.60 18.75
C GLY A 555 -41.79 32.98 18.92
N VAL A 556 -42.42 32.55 20.02
CA VAL A 556 -43.79 32.91 20.42
C VAL A 556 -43.82 33.36 21.88
N LYS A 557 -44.85 34.11 22.24
CA LYS A 557 -45.06 34.62 23.61
C LYS A 557 -45.06 33.47 24.61
N ALA A 558 -44.29 33.61 25.68
CA ALA A 558 -44.32 32.71 26.82
C ALA A 558 -45.41 33.19 27.79
N GLU A 559 -46.52 32.48 27.88
CA GLU A 559 -47.65 32.86 28.73
C GLU A 559 -47.41 32.45 30.19
N GLY A 560 -47.66 33.39 31.10
CA GLY A 560 -47.60 33.14 32.55
C GLY A 560 -46.25 32.63 33.05
N VAL A 561 -45.15 33.29 32.67
CA VAL A 561 -43.80 32.94 33.10
C VAL A 561 -43.65 33.22 34.60
N GLU A 562 -43.18 32.22 35.32
CA GLU A 562 -42.90 32.27 36.75
C GLU A 562 -41.46 31.81 36.99
N VAL A 563 -40.67 32.57 37.75
CA VAL A 563 -39.29 32.20 38.07
C VAL A 563 -39.13 32.04 39.57
N THR A 564 -38.76 30.84 39.99
CA THR A 564 -38.45 30.49 41.38
C THR A 564 -36.94 30.52 41.60
N LEU A 565 -36.47 31.50 42.36
CA LEU A 565 -35.11 31.53 42.88
C LEU A 565 -35.06 30.73 44.19
N LYS A 566 -34.15 29.77 44.26
CA LYS A 566 -33.89 28.88 45.38
C LYS A 566 -32.46 29.07 45.87
N ARG A 567 -32.24 28.82 47.16
CA ARG A 567 -30.92 28.73 47.80
C ARG A 567 -30.71 27.34 48.34
N GLU A 568 -29.52 26.81 48.18
CA GLU A 568 -29.13 25.56 48.82
C GLU A 568 -28.96 25.76 50.34
N VAL A 569 -29.68 24.97 51.13
CA VAL A 569 -29.59 24.92 52.59
C VAL A 569 -29.58 23.47 53.03
N GLY A 570 -28.40 22.97 53.45
CA GLY A 570 -28.24 21.60 53.94
C GLY A 570 -28.40 20.53 52.86
N GLY A 571 -27.91 20.79 51.63
CA GLY A 571 -27.98 19.85 50.50
C GLY A 571 -29.31 19.85 49.74
N PHE A 572 -30.25 20.72 50.10
CA PHE A 572 -31.53 20.88 49.42
C PHE A 572 -31.77 22.33 49.01
N PHE A 573 -32.29 22.54 47.81
CA PHE A 573 -32.71 23.86 47.36
C PHE A 573 -34.05 24.25 47.97
N LYS A 574 -34.04 25.27 48.82
CA LYS A 574 -35.25 25.93 49.33
C LYS A 574 -35.54 27.18 48.52
N ALA A 575 -36.80 27.37 48.13
CA ALA A 575 -37.26 28.61 47.50
C ALA A 575 -36.96 29.82 48.39
N LEU A 576 -36.21 30.78 47.86
CA LEU A 576 -36.00 32.10 48.45
C LEU A 576 -37.14 33.04 48.06
N MET A 577 -37.49 33.03 46.78
CA MET A 577 -38.54 33.86 46.21
C MET A 577 -39.03 33.26 44.91
N THR A 578 -40.28 33.55 44.58
CA THR A 578 -40.85 33.28 43.27
C THR A 578 -41.41 34.57 42.71
N VAL A 579 -41.16 34.83 41.43
CA VAL A 579 -41.60 36.04 40.74
C VAL A 579 -42.45 35.62 39.55
N GLU A 580 -43.71 36.06 39.56
CA GLU A 580 -44.54 36.03 38.36
C GLU A 580 -44.09 37.18 37.46
N LEU A 581 -43.56 36.83 36.29
CA LEU A 581 -43.16 37.79 35.26
C LEU A 581 -44.32 38.14 34.34
N GLY A 582 -45.38 37.32 34.34
CA GLY A 582 -46.50 37.45 33.41
C GLY A 582 -46.12 36.91 32.03
N ASP A 583 -46.74 37.44 30.98
CA ASP A 583 -46.35 37.07 29.63
C ASP A 583 -45.02 37.72 29.26
N LEU A 584 -44.09 36.95 28.70
CA LEU A 584 -42.88 37.51 28.07
C LEU A 584 -43.01 37.41 26.56
N ASP A 585 -42.99 38.55 25.86
CA ASP A 585 -42.94 38.59 24.41
C ASP A 585 -41.56 38.12 23.88
N PRO A 586 -41.45 37.61 22.64
CA PRO A 586 -40.18 37.19 22.06
C PRO A 586 -39.10 38.29 22.14
N GLY A 587 -37.92 37.96 22.69
CA GLY A 587 -36.81 38.89 22.88
C GLY A 587 -36.94 39.81 24.09
N GLU A 588 -38.04 39.73 24.84
CA GLU A 588 -38.20 40.46 26.09
C GLU A 588 -37.28 39.87 27.17
N VAL A 589 -36.49 40.75 27.79
CA VAL A 589 -35.55 40.40 28.86
C VAL A 589 -36.03 41.03 30.15
N TRP A 590 -36.27 40.19 31.14
CA TRP A 590 -36.46 40.58 32.52
C TRP A 590 -35.14 40.39 33.27
N GLU A 591 -34.66 41.43 33.94
CA GLU A 591 -33.42 41.37 34.70
C GLU A 591 -33.59 41.94 36.11
N ARG A 592 -32.91 41.32 37.08
CA ARG A 592 -32.99 41.75 38.48
C ARG A 592 -31.66 41.56 39.22
N PRO A 593 -31.02 42.64 39.71
CA PRO A 593 -29.89 42.54 40.62
C PRO A 593 -30.32 41.98 41.98
N LEU A 594 -29.53 41.05 42.53
CA LEU A 594 -29.90 40.25 43.70
C LEU A 594 -29.34 40.81 45.01
N ARG A 595 -28.21 41.52 45.00
CA ARG A 595 -27.50 41.93 46.22
C ARG A 595 -28.22 43.00 47.06
N GLU A 596 -28.82 44.02 46.43
CA GLU A 596 -29.58 45.07 47.15
C GLU A 596 -30.94 44.60 47.66
N ASN A 597 -31.54 43.60 47.01
CA ASN A 597 -32.94 43.22 47.22
C ASN A 597 -33.14 41.95 48.08
N LEU A 598 -32.10 41.13 48.26
CA LEU A 598 -32.19 39.85 49.00
C LEU A 598 -31.35 39.79 50.28
N SER A 599 -30.71 40.89 50.69
CA SER A 599 -29.94 40.96 51.94
C SER A 599 -28.99 39.78 52.12
N LEU A 600 -28.28 39.37 51.05
CA LEU A 600 -27.42 38.19 51.08
C LEU A 600 -26.26 38.44 52.06
N GLU A 601 -26.39 37.96 53.29
CA GLU A 601 -25.34 38.03 54.31
C GLU A 601 -24.07 37.33 53.80
N GLY A 602 -22.90 37.90 54.13
CA GLY A 602 -21.61 37.43 53.62
C GLY A 602 -21.36 35.94 53.91
N GLY A 603 -21.03 35.18 52.86
CA GLY A 603 -20.76 33.74 52.92
C GLY A 603 -21.10 33.00 51.62
N PRO A 604 -21.00 31.65 51.60
CA PRO A 604 -21.48 30.80 50.50
C PRO A 604 -22.94 31.05 50.18
N VAL A 605 -23.25 31.29 48.91
CA VAL A 605 -24.61 31.12 48.42
C VAL A 605 -24.57 30.33 47.12
N HIS A 606 -25.18 29.15 47.13
CA HIS A 606 -25.54 28.42 45.92
C HIS A 606 -27.00 28.71 45.61
N LEU A 607 -27.22 29.33 44.46
CA LEU A 607 -28.52 29.78 43.99
C LEU A 607 -28.93 28.94 42.78
N ARG A 608 -30.21 28.58 42.73
CA ARG A 608 -30.84 27.91 41.60
C ARG A 608 -32.06 28.69 41.21
N ALA A 609 -32.12 29.20 39.99
CA ALA A 609 -33.30 29.81 39.43
C ALA A 609 -33.96 28.83 38.46
N GLU A 610 -35.27 28.62 38.61
CA GLU A 610 -36.07 27.76 37.75
C GLU A 610 -37.23 28.59 37.19
N ALA A 611 -37.34 28.68 35.87
CA ALA A 611 -38.50 29.23 35.18
C ALA A 611 -39.51 28.12 34.85
N SER A 612 -40.79 28.45 34.97
CA SER A 612 -41.93 27.67 34.53
C SER A 612 -42.87 28.53 33.69
N MET A 613 -43.68 27.88 32.84
CA MET A 613 -44.65 28.52 31.94
C MET A 613 -46.02 27.81 32.06
N LEU A 614 -47.10 28.51 31.74
CA LEU A 614 -48.46 27.95 31.77
C LEU A 614 -48.73 27.11 30.50
N GLY A 615 -48.87 25.79 30.65
CA GLY A 615 -49.53 24.92 29.65
C GLY A 615 -48.67 24.09 28.69
N GLU A 616 -47.33 24.10 28.77
CA GLU A 616 -46.45 23.25 27.93
C GLU A 616 -45.37 22.48 28.72
N GLU A 617 -44.88 21.36 28.17
CA GLU A 617 -43.76 20.58 28.69
C GLU A 617 -42.45 21.38 28.56
N VAL A 618 -41.83 21.68 29.71
CA VAL A 618 -40.62 22.51 29.84
C VAL A 618 -39.38 21.63 29.62
N THR A 619 -38.45 22.02 28.73
CA THR A 619 -37.17 21.30 28.56
C THR A 619 -36.19 21.76 29.64
N GLU A 620 -35.68 20.83 30.45
CA GLU A 620 -34.92 21.15 31.69
C GLU A 620 -33.64 22.01 31.50
N SER A 621 -33.06 22.08 30.30
CA SER A 621 -31.71 22.65 30.09
C SER A 621 -31.61 24.19 30.08
N ASN A 622 -32.68 24.91 29.72
CA ASN A 622 -32.62 26.37 29.47
C ASN A 622 -33.32 27.16 30.58
N ASN A 623 -34.28 26.52 31.23
CA ASN A 623 -35.18 27.10 32.20
C ASN A 623 -34.61 27.05 33.62
N VAL A 624 -33.50 26.34 33.82
CA VAL A 624 -32.82 26.24 35.12
C VAL A 624 -31.42 26.80 34.99
N ALA A 625 -31.09 27.79 35.83
CA ALA A 625 -29.73 28.26 36.02
C ALA A 625 -29.32 28.00 37.46
N GLU A 626 -28.07 27.62 37.65
CA GLU A 626 -27.46 27.55 38.98
C GLU A 626 -26.21 28.41 39.01
N ILE A 627 -25.97 29.09 40.13
CA ILE A 627 -24.74 29.83 40.37
C ILE A 627 -24.29 29.62 41.81
N SER A 628 -23.03 29.25 41.99
CA SER A 628 -22.33 29.37 43.26
C SER A 628 -21.55 30.66 43.27
N CYS A 629 -21.88 31.58 44.16
CA CYS A 629 -21.12 32.83 44.33
C CYS A 629 -20.59 32.95 45.76
N TYR A 630 -19.37 33.49 45.89
CA TYR A 630 -18.67 33.77 47.14
C TYR A 630 -17.95 35.12 47.04
N LEU A 631 -18.07 35.95 48.08
CA LEU A 631 -17.19 37.11 48.26
C LEU A 631 -15.81 36.61 48.76
N SER A 632 -14.92 36.34 47.79
CA SER A 632 -13.46 36.10 47.77
C SER A 632 -12.78 35.27 48.88
N HIS A 633 -12.04 34.21 48.48
CA HIS A 633 -10.84 33.58 49.11
C HIS A 633 -10.10 32.70 48.04
N PRO A 634 -8.81 32.30 48.23
CA PRO A 634 -7.92 31.77 47.18
C PRO A 634 -8.42 30.48 46.50
N VAL A 635 -8.03 30.28 45.22
CA VAL A 635 -8.44 29.14 44.38
C VAL A 635 -7.23 28.56 43.65
N LEU A 636 -6.83 27.33 43.97
CA LEU A 636 -5.96 26.54 43.10
C LEU A 636 -6.80 26.07 41.90
N VAL A 637 -6.30 26.26 40.68
CA VAL A 637 -6.95 25.81 39.44
C VAL A 637 -6.08 24.73 38.84
N LEU A 638 -6.67 23.55 38.68
CA LEU A 638 -6.04 22.38 38.07
C LEU A 638 -6.43 22.29 36.60
N SER A 639 -5.46 21.96 35.75
CA SER A 639 -5.74 21.53 34.38
C SER A 639 -4.60 20.63 33.90
N PHE A 640 -4.89 19.71 32.99
CA PHE A 640 -3.83 19.04 32.23
C PHE A 640 -3.24 20.02 31.22
N TYR A 641 -1.92 20.07 31.12
CA TYR A 641 -1.22 20.97 30.20
C TYR A 641 -0.72 20.23 28.95
N SER A 642 -0.43 18.93 29.07
CA SER A 642 -0.03 18.11 27.93
C SER A 642 -0.37 16.64 28.21
N ALA A 643 -1.62 16.28 27.96
CA ALA A 643 -2.01 14.90 27.73
C ALA A 643 -3.09 14.93 26.65
N HIS A 644 -2.83 14.29 25.52
CA HIS A 644 -3.87 14.07 24.52
C HIS A 644 -5.00 13.27 25.21
N PRO A 645 -6.30 13.59 24.99
CA PRO A 645 -7.42 12.98 25.73
C PRO A 645 -7.57 11.46 25.60
N SER A 646 -6.69 10.78 24.86
CA SER A 646 -6.65 9.32 24.74
C SER A 646 -5.19 8.92 24.46
N THR A 647 -4.55 8.24 25.41
CA THR A 647 -3.22 7.63 25.21
C THR A 647 -3.37 6.12 25.35
N VAL A 648 -2.99 5.37 24.31
CA VAL A 648 -2.90 3.91 24.38
C VAL A 648 -1.52 3.54 24.92
N VAL A 649 -1.48 2.67 25.93
CA VAL A 649 -0.28 2.35 26.69
C VAL A 649 -0.16 0.83 26.83
N PRO A 650 1.03 0.23 26.61
CA PRO A 650 1.20 -1.21 26.79
C PRO A 650 0.86 -1.63 28.23
N GLN A 651 0.30 -2.83 28.39
CA GLN A 651 0.03 -3.39 29.72
C GLN A 651 1.31 -3.42 30.57
N GLY A 652 1.23 -2.77 31.74
CA GLY A 652 2.36 -2.69 32.68
C GLY A 652 3.43 -1.65 32.35
N ALA A 653 3.25 -0.82 31.32
CA ALA A 653 4.12 0.32 31.05
C ALA A 653 3.82 1.50 31.98
N ASP A 654 4.86 2.22 32.41
CA ASP A 654 4.70 3.46 33.16
C ASP A 654 4.30 4.62 32.24
N VAL A 655 3.30 5.38 32.67
CA VAL A 655 2.76 6.56 32.00
C VAL A 655 3.20 7.81 32.72
N ARG A 656 3.74 8.77 31.96
CA ARG A 656 4.04 10.12 32.45
C ARG A 656 2.85 11.04 32.21
N LEU A 657 2.15 11.42 33.27
CA LEU A 657 1.12 12.45 33.24
C LEU A 657 1.72 13.81 33.60
N MET A 658 1.59 14.77 32.70
CA MET A 658 1.98 16.16 32.92
C MET A 658 0.76 17.04 33.16
N TRP A 659 0.71 17.67 34.31
CA TRP A 659 -0.39 18.53 34.73
C TRP A 659 0.13 19.85 35.30
N GLN A 660 -0.71 20.88 35.27
CA GLN A 660 -0.35 22.19 35.79
C GLN A 660 -1.24 22.57 36.96
N LEU A 661 -0.62 23.19 37.96
CA LEU A 661 -1.28 23.74 39.12
C LEU A 661 -1.08 25.26 39.14
N LYS A 662 -2.16 26.00 38.97
CA LYS A 662 -2.14 27.46 39.04
C LYS A 662 -2.69 27.94 40.37
N ASN A 663 -1.92 28.72 41.11
CA ASN A 663 -2.45 29.45 42.26
C ASN A 663 -3.15 30.73 41.79
N SER A 664 -4.48 30.68 41.65
CA SER A 664 -5.30 31.84 41.28
C SER A 664 -5.75 32.65 42.51
N GLY A 665 -5.21 32.34 43.69
CA GLY A 665 -5.46 33.03 44.95
C GLY A 665 -4.47 34.15 45.26
N ASN A 666 -4.72 34.86 46.36
CA ASN A 666 -3.88 35.96 46.86
C ASN A 666 -2.87 35.52 47.95
N TYR A 667 -2.76 34.21 48.23
CA TYR A 667 -1.90 33.65 49.27
C TYR A 667 -1.06 32.52 48.70
N THR A 668 0.19 32.39 49.14
CA THR A 668 1.10 31.31 48.75
C THR A 668 0.56 29.95 49.24
N ALA A 669 0.51 28.97 48.34
CA ALA A 669 0.25 27.58 48.71
C ALA A 669 1.58 26.89 49.05
N GLY A 670 1.63 26.11 50.13
CA GLY A 670 2.79 25.27 50.46
C GLY A 670 2.64 23.90 49.81
N ASP A 671 3.15 22.85 50.47
CA ASP A 671 3.09 21.48 49.93
C ASP A 671 1.66 21.05 49.61
N VAL A 672 1.45 20.52 48.40
CA VAL A 672 0.13 20.14 47.89
C VAL A 672 0.10 18.64 47.62
N SER A 673 -0.72 17.90 48.37
CA SER A 673 -0.95 16.48 48.11
C SER A 673 -1.81 16.28 46.86
N TYR A 674 -1.74 15.12 46.23
CA TYR A 674 -2.62 14.74 45.13
C TYR A 674 -2.84 13.22 45.11
N ILE A 675 -3.98 12.80 44.57
CA ILE A 675 -4.34 11.39 44.39
C ILE A 675 -4.86 11.22 42.96
N LEU A 676 -4.37 10.20 42.27
CA LEU A 676 -4.90 9.76 40.99
C LEU A 676 -5.84 8.58 41.24
N TYR A 677 -7.04 8.63 40.66
CA TYR A 677 -8.09 7.62 40.77
C TYR A 677 -8.37 6.99 39.41
N LEU A 678 -8.71 5.71 39.39
CA LEU A 678 -9.40 5.06 38.28
C LEU A 678 -10.91 5.19 38.49
N GLY A 679 -11.58 5.88 37.57
CA GLY A 679 -12.98 6.31 37.70
C GLY A 679 -13.13 7.56 38.58
N ASN A 680 -14.28 8.21 38.48
CA ASN A 680 -14.51 9.49 39.17
C ASN A 680 -14.50 9.30 40.70
N PRO A 681 -13.61 9.98 41.47
CA PRO A 681 -13.52 9.82 42.91
C PRO A 681 -14.82 10.19 43.64
N ARG A 682 -15.62 11.11 43.09
CA ARG A 682 -16.92 11.49 43.66
C ARG A 682 -17.99 10.41 43.46
N GLN A 683 -17.72 9.40 42.63
CA GLN A 683 -18.59 8.26 42.36
C GLN A 683 -17.99 6.93 42.86
N GLY A 684 -16.95 6.99 43.70
CA GLY A 684 -16.29 5.79 44.26
C GLY A 684 -15.12 5.25 43.43
N GLY A 685 -14.45 6.10 42.66
CA GLY A 685 -13.20 5.77 41.97
C GLY A 685 -12.12 5.18 42.90
N ILE A 686 -11.24 4.36 42.35
CA ILE A 686 -10.21 3.61 43.09
C ILE A 686 -8.90 4.38 43.04
N ALA A 687 -8.31 4.74 44.17
CA ALA A 687 -6.99 5.38 44.21
C ALA A 687 -5.91 4.45 43.64
N VAL A 688 -5.17 4.92 42.64
CA VAL A 688 -4.09 4.18 41.97
C VAL A 688 -2.71 4.77 42.24
N LEU A 689 -2.63 6.05 42.62
CA LEU A 689 -1.38 6.72 42.99
C LEU A 689 -1.66 7.86 43.97
N GLU A 690 -0.81 8.05 44.98
CA GLU A 690 -0.82 9.21 45.87
C GLU A 690 0.56 9.89 45.84
N GLY A 691 0.59 11.23 45.86
CA GLY A 691 1.82 11.99 45.84
C GLY A 691 1.70 13.35 46.52
N VAL A 692 2.83 14.05 46.64
CA VAL A 692 2.91 15.40 47.18
C VAL A 692 3.84 16.23 46.32
N PHE A 693 3.39 17.41 45.90
CA PHE A 693 4.27 18.45 45.39
C PHE A 693 4.90 19.18 46.58
N GLU A 694 6.21 19.09 46.72
CA GLU A 694 6.99 19.78 47.76
C GLU A 694 7.47 21.14 47.21
N GLY A 695 6.96 22.24 47.76
CA GLY A 695 7.30 23.58 47.26
C GLY A 695 6.25 24.66 47.54
N GLU A 696 6.63 25.92 47.32
CA GLU A 696 5.73 27.07 47.48
C GLU A 696 5.24 27.59 46.13
N ILE A 697 3.93 27.66 45.93
CA ILE A 697 3.29 28.24 44.73
C ILE A 697 2.81 29.65 45.07
N GLN A 698 3.51 30.66 44.57
CA GLN A 698 3.15 32.06 44.84
C GLN A 698 1.84 32.46 44.16
N PRO A 699 1.16 33.52 44.64
CA PRO A 699 -0.02 34.07 43.96
C PRO A 699 0.22 34.29 42.47
N MET A 700 -0.71 33.84 41.63
CA MET A 700 -0.68 33.90 40.15
C MET A 700 0.43 33.07 39.47
N GLN A 701 1.18 32.25 40.21
CA GLN A 701 2.19 31.33 39.67
C GLN A 701 1.54 30.05 39.15
N ILE A 702 2.17 29.46 38.13
CA ILE A 702 1.81 28.17 37.54
C ILE A 702 3.00 27.24 37.76
N GLU A 703 2.75 26.06 38.32
CA GLU A 703 3.71 24.97 38.43
C GLU A 703 3.34 23.83 37.50
N TYR A 704 4.34 23.22 36.87
CA TYR A 704 4.18 22.06 36.01
C TYR A 704 4.72 20.82 36.73
N ILE A 705 3.86 19.82 36.88
CA ILE A 705 4.15 18.62 37.66
C ILE A 705 4.06 17.42 36.73
N THR A 706 5.03 16.52 36.85
CA THR A 706 5.05 15.24 36.12
C THR A 706 4.88 14.12 37.13
N THR A 707 3.94 13.23 36.86
CA THR A 707 3.60 12.09 37.70
C THR A 707 3.74 10.82 36.87
N GLU A 708 4.46 9.82 37.38
CA GLU A 708 4.65 8.53 36.71
C GLU A 708 3.84 7.45 37.42
N PHE A 709 3.12 6.62 36.66
CA PHE A 709 2.42 5.45 37.20
C PHE A 709 2.11 4.41 36.12
N SER A 710 1.98 3.15 36.51
CA SER A 710 1.50 2.07 35.64
C SER A 710 -0.03 1.92 35.75
N PRO A 711 -0.82 2.21 34.70
CA PRO A 711 -2.27 2.08 34.73
C PRO A 711 -2.67 0.58 34.78
N PRO A 712 -3.49 0.16 35.76
CA PRO A 712 -3.86 -1.26 35.88
C PRO A 712 -4.83 -1.77 34.80
N GLN A 713 -5.62 -0.91 34.16
CA GLN A 713 -6.59 -1.26 33.11
C GLN A 713 -7.05 -0.02 32.34
N SER A 714 -7.69 -0.21 31.19
CA SER A 714 -8.33 0.88 30.44
C SER A 714 -9.38 1.61 31.26
N GLY A 715 -9.43 2.94 31.15
CA GLY A 715 -10.46 3.74 31.79
C GLY A 715 -10.12 5.22 31.95
N GLU A 716 -11.06 5.94 32.55
CA GLU A 716 -10.90 7.35 32.85
C GLU A 716 -10.15 7.52 34.18
N TYR A 717 -8.96 8.12 34.14
CA TYR A 717 -8.15 8.44 35.30
C TYR A 717 -8.39 9.87 35.76
N TRP A 718 -8.77 10.04 37.02
CA TRP A 718 -9.14 11.30 37.63
C TRP A 718 -8.06 11.75 38.62
N LEU A 719 -7.43 12.90 38.36
CA LEU A 719 -6.50 13.53 39.28
C LEU A 719 -7.26 14.46 40.24
N GLU A 720 -7.10 14.21 41.53
CA GLU A 720 -7.57 15.06 42.62
C GLU A 720 -6.38 15.70 43.32
N VAL A 721 -6.30 17.02 43.31
CA VAL A 721 -5.28 17.77 44.05
C VAL A 721 -5.84 18.20 45.40
N ASP A 722 -5.01 18.23 46.43
CA ASP A 722 -5.30 18.56 47.83
C ASP A 722 -6.60 17.89 48.38
N PRO A 723 -6.66 16.55 48.41
CA PRO A 723 -7.80 15.80 48.93
C PRO A 723 -8.15 16.14 50.38
N GLU A 724 -7.17 16.65 51.16
CA GLU A 724 -7.35 17.13 52.53
C GLU A 724 -8.00 18.51 52.63
N ARG A 725 -8.15 19.21 51.50
CA ARG A 725 -8.81 20.51 51.36
C ARG A 725 -8.18 21.64 52.16
N ARG A 726 -6.85 21.68 52.21
CA ARG A 726 -6.06 22.73 52.88
C ARG A 726 -6.10 24.08 52.14
N TYR A 727 -6.31 24.05 50.82
CA TYR A 727 -6.19 25.22 49.93
C TYR A 727 -7.45 25.49 49.08
N TYR A 728 -8.59 24.85 49.39
CA TYR A 728 -9.87 25.02 48.69
C TYR A 728 -10.95 25.78 49.48
N GLN A 729 -11.96 26.27 48.77
CA GLN A 729 -13.19 26.79 49.37
C GLN A 729 -14.10 25.62 49.81
N PRO A 730 -14.81 25.70 50.96
CA PRO A 730 -15.68 24.61 51.43
C PRO A 730 -16.81 24.19 50.47
N SER A 731 -17.15 25.02 49.48
CA SER A 731 -18.26 24.85 48.52
C SER A 731 -17.85 24.31 47.15
N ARG A 732 -16.59 24.49 46.75
CA ARG A 732 -16.00 23.81 45.59
C ARG A 732 -15.16 22.70 46.17
N GLY A 733 -15.58 21.45 45.98
CA GLY A 733 -14.70 20.32 46.26
C GLY A 733 -13.34 20.47 45.57
N SER A 734 -12.40 19.61 45.89
CA SER A 734 -11.12 19.48 45.19
C SER A 734 -11.29 19.59 43.67
N GLU A 735 -10.42 20.37 43.03
CA GLU A 735 -10.38 20.47 41.57
C GLU A 735 -10.01 19.10 41.01
N LEU A 736 -10.76 18.66 40.00
CA LEU A 736 -10.64 17.37 39.38
C LEU A 736 -10.34 17.54 37.90
N ALA A 737 -9.35 16.82 37.41
CA ALA A 737 -9.10 16.71 35.98
C ALA A 737 -9.13 15.22 35.61
N SER A 738 -9.64 14.87 34.43
CA SER A 738 -9.60 13.50 33.93
C SER A 738 -8.83 13.34 32.62
N VAL A 739 -8.27 12.15 32.43
CA VAL A 739 -7.63 11.71 31.19
C VAL A 739 -8.06 10.27 30.93
N TRP A 740 -8.41 9.95 29.68
CA TRP A 740 -8.67 8.56 29.32
C TRP A 740 -7.35 7.87 28.93
N LEU A 741 -7.08 6.73 29.55
CA LEU A 741 -5.97 5.86 29.17
C LEU A 741 -6.54 4.52 28.70
N GLU A 742 -6.01 4.02 27.59
CA GLU A 742 -6.34 2.71 27.04
C GLU A 742 -5.14 1.80 27.29
N VAL A 743 -5.31 0.76 28.08
CA VAL A 743 -4.26 -0.23 28.36
C VAL A 743 -4.40 -1.36 27.36
N ASN A 744 -3.33 -1.58 26.58
CA ASN A 744 -3.28 -2.57 25.51
C ASN A 744 -2.64 -3.88 25.98
N HIS A 745 -3.34 -5.00 25.81
CA HIS A 745 -2.92 -6.37 26.02
C HIS A 745 -2.27 -6.89 24.73
N PRO A 746 -1.16 -7.65 24.83
CA PRO A 746 -0.54 -8.26 23.65
C PRO A 746 -1.49 -9.25 22.98
N PRO A 747 -1.37 -9.43 21.65
CA PRO A 747 -1.98 -10.57 20.99
C PRO A 747 -1.37 -11.85 21.56
N GLU A 748 -2.16 -12.90 21.61
CA GLU A 748 -1.74 -14.21 22.09
C GLU A 748 -1.96 -15.26 21.01
N PHE A 749 -1.01 -16.19 20.88
CA PHE A 749 -1.24 -17.38 20.07
C PHE A 749 -2.10 -18.36 20.87
N GLU A 750 -3.16 -18.85 20.25
CA GLU A 750 -4.04 -19.86 20.80
C GLU A 750 -3.24 -21.12 21.17
N ALA A 751 -3.69 -21.82 22.21
CA ALA A 751 -2.98 -22.99 22.73
C ALA A 751 -2.91 -24.15 21.73
N ASP A 752 -3.83 -24.20 20.77
CA ASP A 752 -3.90 -25.18 19.68
C ASP A 752 -3.22 -24.72 18.37
N ALA A 753 -2.68 -23.49 18.33
CA ALA A 753 -1.87 -23.04 17.21
C ALA A 753 -0.68 -23.99 17.00
N PRO A 754 -0.54 -24.58 15.80
CA PRO A 754 0.43 -25.64 15.53
C PRO A 754 1.88 -25.15 15.71
N GLY A 755 2.72 -26.04 16.24
CA GLY A 755 4.17 -25.84 16.31
C GLY A 755 4.90 -26.34 15.06
N ASP A 756 4.27 -27.23 14.28
CA ASP A 756 4.85 -27.80 13.07
C ASP A 756 3.80 -27.81 11.94
N LEU A 757 4.25 -27.54 10.72
CA LEU A 757 3.46 -27.64 9.49
C LEU A 757 4.02 -28.74 8.58
N TYR A 758 3.13 -29.38 7.81
CA TYR A 758 3.49 -30.46 6.91
C TYR A 758 2.85 -30.23 5.53
N LEU A 759 3.66 -30.40 4.50
CA LEU A 759 3.25 -30.43 3.11
C LEU A 759 4.14 -31.42 2.35
N ASP A 760 3.64 -31.86 1.20
CA ASP A 760 4.41 -32.68 0.27
C ASP A 760 5.10 -31.73 -0.73
N GLU A 761 6.28 -32.09 -1.25
CA GLU A 761 6.92 -31.30 -2.30
C GLU A 761 6.02 -31.19 -3.55
N ASP A 762 6.30 -30.20 -4.40
CA ASP A 762 5.49 -29.82 -5.55
C ASP A 762 4.05 -29.37 -5.23
N THR A 763 3.75 -29.13 -3.96
CA THR A 763 2.48 -28.56 -3.49
C THR A 763 2.70 -27.29 -2.68
N ALA A 764 1.68 -26.43 -2.64
CA ALA A 764 1.65 -25.24 -1.79
C ALA A 764 0.66 -25.42 -0.64
N LEU A 765 1.01 -24.88 0.53
CA LEU A 765 0.15 -24.84 1.72
C LEU A 765 -0.25 -23.39 2.00
N THR A 766 -1.55 -23.14 2.15
CA THR A 766 -2.09 -21.84 2.56
C THR A 766 -2.73 -21.95 3.95
N VAL A 767 -2.38 -21.02 4.84
CA VAL A 767 -2.86 -20.96 6.23
C VAL A 767 -3.40 -19.56 6.52
N ASP A 768 -4.60 -19.47 7.08
CA ASP A 768 -5.12 -18.22 7.65
C ASP A 768 -4.65 -18.07 9.10
N LEU A 769 -3.70 -17.17 9.35
CA LEU A 769 -3.11 -16.99 10.67
C LEU A 769 -4.10 -16.47 11.72
N LEU A 770 -5.27 -15.97 11.30
CA LEU A 770 -6.33 -15.55 12.22
C LEU A 770 -6.87 -16.70 13.07
N GLU A 771 -6.79 -17.93 12.58
CA GLU A 771 -7.25 -19.10 13.33
C GLU A 771 -6.34 -19.43 14.53
N TRP A 772 -5.14 -18.82 14.59
CA TRP A 772 -4.11 -19.16 15.56
C TRP A 772 -3.90 -18.10 16.63
N VAL A 773 -4.58 -16.95 16.52
CA VAL A 773 -4.34 -15.80 17.39
C VAL A 773 -5.65 -15.23 17.92
N SER A 774 -5.59 -14.74 19.15
CA SER A 774 -6.61 -13.86 19.72
C SER A 774 -5.95 -12.63 20.32
N ASP A 775 -6.75 -11.59 20.49
CA ASP A 775 -6.33 -10.38 21.18
C ASP A 775 -7.47 -9.92 22.10
N PRO A 776 -7.21 -9.64 23.38
CA PRO A 776 -8.24 -9.20 24.32
C PRO A 776 -8.85 -7.83 23.99
N ASP A 777 -8.09 -6.94 23.35
CA ASP A 777 -8.47 -5.53 23.14
C ASP A 777 -8.78 -5.21 21.68
N ASN A 778 -8.15 -5.92 20.75
CA ASN A 778 -8.32 -5.73 19.33
C ASN A 778 -9.21 -6.81 18.72
N SER A 779 -9.98 -6.43 17.71
CA SER A 779 -10.58 -7.47 16.86
C SER A 779 -9.45 -8.16 16.10
N THR A 780 -9.55 -9.47 15.89
CA THR A 780 -8.46 -10.23 15.28
C THR A 780 -8.11 -9.75 13.86
N VAL A 781 -9.02 -9.04 13.18
CA VAL A 781 -8.79 -8.41 11.86
C VAL A 781 -7.92 -7.15 11.90
N ASP A 782 -7.65 -6.60 13.09
CA ASP A 782 -6.78 -5.43 13.29
C ASP A 782 -5.31 -5.83 13.53
N LEU A 783 -5.04 -7.13 13.68
CA LEU A 783 -3.70 -7.67 13.90
C LEU A 783 -2.88 -7.66 12.62
N LEU A 784 -1.62 -7.25 12.76
CA LEU A 784 -0.63 -7.28 11.68
C LEU A 784 0.25 -8.51 11.85
N PHE A 785 0.37 -9.29 10.79
CA PHE A 785 1.23 -10.45 10.75
C PHE A 785 2.50 -10.12 9.98
N SER A 786 3.62 -10.65 10.46
CA SER A 786 4.90 -10.65 9.80
C SER A 786 5.58 -11.98 10.08
N PHE A 787 6.59 -12.32 9.30
CA PHE A 787 7.37 -13.52 9.55
C PHE A 787 8.85 -13.27 9.30
N SER A 788 9.67 -14.11 9.91
CA SER A 788 11.09 -14.27 9.60
C SER A 788 11.38 -15.75 9.39
N THR A 789 12.25 -16.07 8.44
CA THR A 789 12.59 -17.45 8.09
C THR A 789 14.00 -17.49 7.50
N ASP A 790 14.64 -18.65 7.59
CA ASP A 790 15.89 -18.95 6.90
C ASP A 790 15.70 -19.30 5.42
N ARG A 791 14.45 -19.43 4.95
CA ARG A 791 14.05 -19.73 3.56
C ARG A 791 13.00 -18.74 3.01
N PRO A 792 13.33 -17.44 2.87
CA PRO A 792 12.37 -16.42 2.46
C PRO A 792 11.80 -16.63 1.05
N GLU A 793 12.49 -17.37 0.18
CA GLU A 793 12.05 -17.68 -1.18
C GLU A 793 10.82 -18.59 -1.23
N MET A 794 10.54 -19.34 -0.15
CA MET A 794 9.46 -20.33 -0.08
C MET A 794 8.19 -19.82 0.57
N VAL A 795 8.23 -18.65 1.22
CA VAL A 795 7.14 -18.19 2.09
C VAL A 795 6.66 -16.82 1.64
N ARG A 796 5.35 -16.67 1.49
CA ARG A 796 4.67 -15.41 1.19
C ARG A 796 3.60 -15.15 2.24
N LEU A 797 3.38 -13.88 2.56
CA LEU A 797 2.34 -13.47 3.49
C LEU A 797 1.57 -12.29 2.89
N GLU A 798 0.30 -12.49 2.61
CA GLU A 798 -0.60 -11.46 2.11
C GLU A 798 -1.63 -11.10 3.19
N GLY A 799 -1.33 -10.03 3.93
CA GLY A 799 -2.11 -9.61 5.10
C GLY A 799 -2.01 -10.63 6.24
N ARG A 800 -2.84 -11.67 6.19
CA ARG A 800 -2.94 -12.76 7.18
C ARG A 800 -2.86 -14.17 6.58
N GLU A 801 -2.92 -14.28 5.25
CA GLU A 801 -2.81 -15.56 4.56
C GLU A 801 -1.34 -15.87 4.31
N LEU A 802 -0.82 -16.86 5.03
CA LEU A 802 0.53 -17.38 4.89
C LEU A 802 0.51 -18.48 3.83
N GLU A 803 1.25 -18.28 2.74
CA GLU A 803 1.46 -19.27 1.70
C GLU A 803 2.90 -19.81 1.80
N ILE A 804 3.03 -21.13 1.82
CA ILE A 804 4.31 -21.85 1.76
C ILE A 804 4.34 -22.65 0.46
N ALA A 805 5.24 -22.27 -0.43
CA ALA A 805 5.44 -22.87 -1.75
C ALA A 805 6.94 -23.18 -1.95
N PRO A 806 7.39 -24.40 -1.62
CA PRO A 806 8.75 -24.84 -1.90
C PRO A 806 9.03 -24.87 -3.42
N PRO A 807 10.28 -24.70 -3.87
CA PRO A 807 10.67 -24.97 -5.26
C PRO A 807 10.38 -26.42 -5.64
N GLU A 808 10.17 -26.67 -6.93
CA GLU A 808 9.96 -28.01 -7.48
C GLU A 808 11.10 -28.97 -7.07
N ASN A 809 10.74 -30.19 -6.63
CA ASN A 809 11.65 -31.23 -6.12
C ASN A 809 12.51 -30.81 -4.90
N TRP A 810 12.03 -29.87 -4.08
CA TRP A 810 12.67 -29.52 -2.82
C TRP A 810 11.96 -30.17 -1.63
N TRP A 811 12.69 -31.00 -0.89
CA TRP A 811 12.26 -31.56 0.39
C TRP A 811 13.23 -31.24 1.54
N GLY A 812 12.73 -31.28 2.77
CA GLY A 812 13.51 -30.98 3.97
C GLY A 812 12.71 -30.22 5.02
N GLU A 813 13.42 -29.60 5.96
CA GLU A 813 12.81 -28.76 6.99
C GLU A 813 13.43 -27.36 6.99
N PHE A 814 12.61 -26.37 7.36
CA PHE A 814 13.08 -25.01 7.59
C PHE A 814 12.29 -24.35 8.74
N SER A 815 12.83 -23.26 9.28
CA SER A 815 12.27 -22.59 10.45
C SER A 815 11.50 -21.34 10.05
N LEU A 816 10.32 -21.17 10.63
CA LEU A 816 9.48 -20.00 10.46
C LEU A 816 9.21 -19.37 11.84
N LEU A 817 9.45 -18.08 11.99
CA LEU A 817 9.06 -17.30 13.16
C LEU A 817 7.91 -16.38 12.76
N ILE A 818 6.70 -16.70 13.19
CA ILE A 818 5.51 -15.88 12.94
C ILE A 818 5.41 -14.85 14.05
N ASN A 819 5.29 -13.59 13.66
CA ASN A 819 5.10 -12.47 14.57
C ASN A 819 3.75 -11.82 14.31
N VAL A 820 2.94 -11.68 15.36
CA VAL A 820 1.65 -10.99 15.33
C VAL A 820 1.74 -9.77 16.24
N THR A 821 1.23 -8.64 15.79
CA THR A 821 1.21 -7.41 16.58
C THR A 821 -0.13 -6.70 16.46
N ASP A 822 -0.64 -6.22 17.58
CA ASP A 822 -1.74 -5.26 17.68
C ASP A 822 -1.26 -3.82 17.38
N GLY A 823 0.02 -3.67 17.02
CA GLY A 823 0.72 -2.43 16.80
C GLY A 823 1.50 -1.90 18.00
N ILE A 824 1.03 -2.13 19.21
CA ILE A 824 1.59 -1.63 20.47
C ILE A 824 2.46 -2.70 21.13
N SER A 825 1.98 -3.93 21.14
CA SER A 825 2.65 -5.14 21.62
C SER A 825 2.67 -6.22 20.56
N TYR A 826 3.50 -7.24 20.80
CA TYR A 826 3.69 -8.33 19.85
C TYR A 826 3.78 -9.67 20.56
N ALA A 827 3.42 -10.72 19.85
CA ALA A 827 3.69 -12.10 20.21
C ALA A 827 4.37 -12.82 19.05
N VAL A 828 5.24 -13.76 19.41
CA VAL A 828 5.99 -14.57 18.45
C VAL A 828 5.70 -16.06 18.65
N LYS A 829 5.58 -16.78 17.55
CA LYS A 829 5.42 -18.24 17.51
C LYS A 829 6.45 -18.85 16.57
N PRO A 830 7.40 -19.66 17.08
CA PRO A 830 8.24 -20.49 16.22
C PRO A 830 7.41 -21.65 15.67
N VAL A 831 7.58 -21.92 14.38
CA VAL A 831 6.94 -22.98 13.61
C VAL A 831 8.00 -23.71 12.78
N THR A 832 8.05 -25.03 12.83
CA THR A 832 8.89 -25.84 11.93
C THR A 832 8.06 -26.27 10.73
N VAL A 833 8.57 -26.10 9.51
CA VAL A 833 7.89 -26.59 8.30
C VAL A 833 8.62 -27.82 7.80
N HIS A 834 7.89 -28.91 7.59
CA HIS A 834 8.40 -30.17 7.04
C HIS A 834 7.82 -30.43 5.65
N VAL A 835 8.68 -30.36 4.63
CA VAL A 835 8.35 -30.73 3.26
C VAL A 835 8.77 -32.18 3.04
N ARG A 836 7.81 -33.02 2.66
CA ARG A 836 8.02 -34.45 2.43
C ARG A 836 8.35 -34.72 0.98
N GLU A 837 9.30 -35.62 0.80
CA GLU A 837 9.68 -36.15 -0.51
C GLU A 837 8.50 -36.91 -1.16
N VAL A 838 8.26 -36.64 -2.44
CA VAL A 838 7.29 -37.30 -3.32
C VAL A 838 8.06 -37.89 -4.49
N ASN A 839 7.70 -39.09 -4.94
CA ASN A 839 8.44 -39.72 -6.03
C ASN A 839 8.14 -39.10 -7.39
N ASP A 840 9.17 -38.58 -8.06
CA ASP A 840 9.15 -38.14 -9.44
C ASP A 840 9.57 -39.24 -10.42
N PRO A 841 8.86 -39.42 -11.54
CA PRO A 841 9.29 -40.35 -12.58
C PRO A 841 10.64 -39.98 -13.22
N PRO A 842 11.42 -40.97 -13.71
CA PRO A 842 12.64 -40.70 -14.46
C PRO A 842 12.37 -39.84 -15.69
N THR A 843 13.21 -38.85 -15.97
CA THR A 843 13.12 -37.99 -17.16
C THR A 843 14.10 -38.45 -18.24
N PRO A 844 13.64 -38.85 -19.44
CA PRO A 844 14.53 -39.16 -20.55
C PRO A 844 15.24 -37.90 -21.07
N GLN A 845 16.52 -38.00 -21.46
CA GLN A 845 17.26 -36.85 -21.99
C GLN A 845 16.65 -36.28 -23.29
N GLN A 846 15.96 -37.13 -24.04
CA GLN A 846 15.24 -36.77 -25.26
C GLN A 846 13.90 -37.48 -25.27
N SER A 847 12.83 -36.81 -25.66
CA SER A 847 11.51 -37.44 -25.85
C SER A 847 11.47 -38.40 -27.05
N ARG A 848 12.43 -38.26 -27.96
CA ARG A 848 12.61 -39.13 -29.13
C ARG A 848 14.09 -39.31 -29.47
N VAL A 849 14.51 -40.55 -29.70
CA VAL A 849 15.83 -40.92 -30.21
C VAL A 849 15.68 -41.51 -31.61
N THR A 850 16.50 -41.11 -32.57
CA THR A 850 16.50 -41.67 -33.93
C THR A 850 17.91 -42.13 -34.29
N VAL A 851 18.03 -43.40 -34.69
CA VAL A 851 19.30 -44.04 -35.02
C VAL A 851 19.20 -44.67 -36.40
N GLU A 852 20.19 -44.42 -37.25
CA GLU A 852 20.36 -45.12 -38.52
C GLU A 852 21.21 -46.37 -38.31
N VAL A 853 20.73 -47.51 -38.79
CA VAL A 853 21.45 -48.79 -38.75
C VAL A 853 21.49 -49.37 -40.16
N VAL A 854 22.43 -50.26 -40.40
CA VAL A 854 22.57 -50.97 -41.66
C VAL A 854 22.07 -52.38 -41.44
N GLU A 855 21.32 -52.92 -42.40
CA GLU A 855 20.93 -54.33 -42.33
C GLU A 855 22.12 -55.28 -42.40
N ASP A 856 21.91 -56.51 -41.93
CA ASP A 856 22.89 -57.59 -41.86
C ASP A 856 24.13 -57.31 -41.01
N GLU A 857 24.20 -56.13 -40.37
CA GLU A 857 25.19 -55.76 -39.37
C GLU A 857 24.55 -55.67 -37.97
N PRO A 858 25.19 -56.25 -36.93
CA PRO A 858 24.74 -56.02 -35.56
C PRO A 858 25.01 -54.57 -35.14
N PHE A 859 24.04 -53.95 -34.48
CA PHE A 859 24.16 -52.61 -33.91
C PHE A 859 23.98 -52.61 -32.40
N SER A 860 24.56 -51.62 -31.71
CA SER A 860 24.36 -51.38 -30.29
C SER A 860 24.57 -49.90 -29.92
N PHE A 861 23.68 -49.34 -29.08
CA PHE A 861 23.76 -47.98 -28.54
C PHE A 861 23.07 -47.89 -27.17
N GLU A 862 23.20 -46.77 -26.46
CA GLU A 862 22.61 -46.57 -25.12
C GLU A 862 21.57 -45.44 -25.11
N LEU A 863 20.49 -45.66 -24.34
CA LEU A 863 19.51 -44.64 -23.96
C LEU A 863 19.90 -44.02 -22.62
N HIS A 864 19.53 -42.76 -22.42
CA HIS A 864 19.86 -42.01 -21.22
C HIS A 864 18.63 -41.32 -20.61
N ALA A 865 18.51 -41.44 -19.30
CA ALA A 865 17.52 -40.76 -18.47
C ALA A 865 18.17 -40.33 -17.16
N THR A 866 17.50 -39.45 -16.43
CA THR A 866 17.90 -38.97 -15.10
C THR A 866 16.69 -38.94 -14.20
N ASP A 867 16.89 -39.18 -12.92
CA ASP A 867 15.85 -39.15 -11.90
C ASP A 867 16.25 -38.10 -10.87
N VAL A 868 15.32 -37.18 -10.56
CA VAL A 868 15.62 -36.01 -9.71
C VAL A 868 15.80 -36.39 -8.25
N ASP A 869 15.13 -37.45 -7.80
CA ASP A 869 15.23 -38.01 -6.45
C ASP A 869 16.46 -38.91 -6.30
N GLY A 870 17.10 -39.24 -7.42
CA GLY A 870 18.28 -40.12 -7.46
C GLY A 870 17.91 -41.60 -7.39
N ASP A 871 16.66 -41.95 -7.70
CA ASP A 871 16.24 -43.34 -7.76
C ASP A 871 16.92 -44.09 -8.90
N SER A 872 17.12 -45.39 -8.68
CA SER A 872 17.53 -46.29 -9.77
C SER A 872 16.32 -46.61 -10.65
N PHE A 873 16.50 -46.57 -11.97
CA PHE A 873 15.45 -46.87 -12.95
C PHE A 873 15.89 -47.91 -13.98
N SER A 874 14.93 -48.43 -14.73
CA SER A 874 15.16 -49.41 -15.79
C SER A 874 14.35 -49.09 -17.05
N PHE A 875 14.90 -49.47 -18.22
CA PHE A 875 14.27 -49.31 -19.53
C PHE A 875 13.58 -50.59 -19.97
N LEU A 876 12.44 -50.46 -20.65
CA LEU A 876 11.72 -51.57 -21.26
C LEU A 876 11.15 -51.18 -22.62
N GLY A 877 11.48 -51.94 -23.64
CA GLY A 877 10.96 -51.79 -25.00
C GLY A 877 11.49 -52.92 -25.89
N GLU A 878 10.75 -53.23 -26.95
CA GLU A 878 11.15 -54.25 -27.92
C GLU A 878 10.68 -53.87 -29.32
N GLY A 879 11.37 -54.40 -30.33
CA GLY A 879 10.97 -54.35 -31.73
C GLY A 879 11.23 -55.67 -32.45
N ASP A 880 10.80 -55.79 -33.70
CA ASP A 880 10.83 -57.06 -34.44
C ASP A 880 12.25 -57.65 -34.63
N PHE A 881 13.28 -56.81 -34.55
CA PHE A 881 14.69 -57.19 -34.76
C PHE A 881 15.68 -56.62 -33.72
N PHE A 882 15.17 -55.99 -32.64
CA PHE A 882 15.98 -55.38 -31.58
C PHE A 882 15.32 -55.47 -30.21
N GLU A 883 16.12 -55.44 -29.16
CA GLU A 883 15.68 -55.46 -27.75
C GLU A 883 16.28 -54.27 -27.00
N VAL A 884 15.50 -53.67 -26.09
CA VAL A 884 15.98 -52.65 -25.15
C VAL A 884 16.19 -53.32 -23.79
N HIS A 885 17.45 -53.37 -23.34
CA HIS A 885 17.83 -53.94 -22.06
C HIS A 885 17.52 -52.99 -20.89
N PRO A 886 17.33 -53.51 -19.66
CA PRO A 886 17.03 -52.70 -18.48
C PRO A 886 18.02 -51.58 -18.17
N ASN A 887 19.29 -51.71 -18.58
CA ASN A 887 20.33 -50.70 -18.41
C ASN A 887 20.31 -49.59 -19.49
N GLY A 888 19.35 -49.64 -20.43
CA GLY A 888 19.23 -48.69 -21.53
C GLY A 888 20.02 -49.07 -22.78
N THR A 889 20.76 -50.19 -22.79
CA THR A 889 21.43 -50.67 -24.01
C THR A 889 20.40 -51.23 -24.99
N VAL A 890 20.43 -50.76 -26.23
CA VAL A 890 19.64 -51.30 -27.34
C VAL A 890 20.57 -52.08 -28.25
N GLU A 891 20.20 -53.30 -28.63
CA GLU A 891 20.95 -54.09 -29.60
C GLU A 891 20.04 -54.92 -30.51
N GLY A 892 20.51 -55.20 -31.72
CA GLY A 892 19.73 -55.91 -32.72
C GLY A 892 20.51 -56.22 -33.99
N VAL A 893 19.87 -56.99 -34.88
CA VAL A 893 20.36 -57.27 -36.23
C VAL A 893 19.17 -57.19 -37.18
N ALA A 894 19.10 -56.10 -37.95
CA ALA A 894 18.08 -55.94 -38.99
C ALA A 894 18.41 -56.83 -40.20
N ARG A 895 17.38 -57.26 -40.94
CA ARG A 895 17.52 -58.00 -42.21
C ARG A 895 16.82 -57.25 -43.34
N GLN A 896 16.94 -57.74 -44.57
CA GLN A 896 16.25 -57.21 -45.76
C GLN A 896 14.74 -56.99 -45.61
N LYS A 897 14.05 -57.87 -44.87
CA LYS A 897 12.60 -57.68 -44.58
C LYS A 897 12.30 -56.48 -43.66
N ASP A 898 13.31 -55.97 -42.96
CA ASP A 898 13.22 -54.93 -41.93
C ASP A 898 13.74 -53.56 -42.47
N VAL A 899 14.04 -53.41 -43.76
CA VAL A 899 14.41 -52.12 -44.37
C VAL A 899 13.29 -51.08 -44.20
N GLY A 900 13.66 -49.85 -43.84
CA GLY A 900 12.73 -48.74 -43.61
C GLY A 900 12.73 -48.24 -42.16
N ILE A 901 11.68 -47.49 -41.79
CA ILE A 901 11.58 -46.82 -40.48
C ILE A 901 10.73 -47.68 -39.53
N HIS A 902 11.32 -48.01 -38.38
CA HIS A 902 10.66 -48.72 -37.29
C HIS A 902 10.64 -47.85 -36.03
N SER A 903 9.58 -47.91 -35.25
CA SER A 903 9.53 -47.22 -33.97
C SER A 903 8.88 -48.06 -32.87
N CYS A 904 9.33 -47.85 -31.64
CA CYS A 904 8.71 -48.39 -30.44
C CYS A 904 8.69 -47.35 -29.31
N THR A 905 7.76 -47.51 -28.39
CA THR A 905 7.75 -46.76 -27.14
C THR A 905 8.63 -47.48 -26.14
N VAL A 906 9.60 -46.78 -25.56
CA VAL A 906 10.41 -47.28 -24.45
C VAL A 906 9.87 -46.69 -23.16
N THR A 907 9.45 -47.56 -22.25
CA THR A 907 8.99 -47.21 -20.90
C THR A 907 10.18 -47.21 -19.95
N ILE A 908 10.29 -46.18 -19.12
CA ILE A 908 11.31 -46.04 -18.09
C ILE A 908 10.60 -46.07 -16.74
N THR A 909 11.02 -46.96 -15.84
CA THR A 909 10.37 -47.14 -14.54
C THR A 909 11.41 -47.08 -13.43
N ASP A 910 11.19 -46.18 -12.45
CA ASP A 910 12.01 -46.10 -11.24
C ASP A 910 11.69 -47.22 -10.23
N ALA A 911 12.44 -47.25 -9.12
CA ALA A 911 12.29 -48.25 -8.07
C ALA A 911 11.05 -48.03 -7.19
N ARG A 912 10.48 -46.82 -7.14
CA ARG A 912 9.29 -46.44 -6.36
C ARG A 912 7.99 -46.48 -7.19
N GLY A 913 8.07 -46.81 -8.48
CA GLY A 913 6.97 -47.04 -9.40
C GLY A 913 6.57 -45.86 -10.29
N GLY A 914 7.34 -44.78 -10.34
CA GLY A 914 7.15 -43.69 -11.31
C GLY A 914 7.54 -44.15 -12.73
N VAL A 915 6.80 -43.67 -13.71
CA VAL A 915 6.89 -44.13 -15.10
C VAL A 915 6.93 -42.96 -16.08
N SER A 916 7.87 -43.01 -17.01
CA SER A 916 7.92 -42.12 -18.18
C SER A 916 8.10 -42.91 -19.48
N GLU A 917 7.91 -42.25 -20.62
CA GLU A 917 7.98 -42.85 -21.94
C GLU A 917 8.80 -42.00 -22.91
N MET A 918 9.50 -42.64 -23.84
CA MET A 918 10.14 -41.99 -25.00
C MET A 918 9.92 -42.79 -26.29
N GLU A 919 10.03 -42.13 -27.44
CA GLU A 919 9.95 -42.79 -28.75
C GLU A 919 11.36 -43.16 -29.25
N LEU A 920 11.60 -44.46 -29.49
CA LEU A 920 12.79 -44.91 -30.19
C LEU A 920 12.45 -45.16 -31.65
N VAL A 921 13.24 -44.59 -32.56
CA VAL A 921 13.10 -44.78 -34.01
C VAL A 921 14.39 -45.34 -34.58
N ILE A 922 14.30 -46.44 -35.31
CA ILE A 922 15.41 -47.08 -36.01
C ILE A 922 15.13 -47.04 -37.51
N GLU A 923 16.00 -46.36 -38.25
CA GLU A 923 15.97 -46.33 -39.71
C GLU A 923 16.97 -47.35 -40.25
N VAL A 924 16.47 -48.42 -40.85
CA VAL A 924 17.28 -49.49 -41.43
C VAL A 924 17.58 -49.16 -42.88
N ARG A 925 18.86 -49.02 -43.19
CA ARG A 925 19.36 -48.76 -44.54
C ARG A 925 19.66 -50.07 -45.27
N GLU A 926 19.11 -50.16 -46.48
CA GLU A 926 19.34 -51.24 -47.44
C GLU A 926 20.80 -51.30 -47.93
N VAL A 927 21.31 -52.51 -48.16
CA VAL A 927 22.60 -52.85 -48.75
C VAL A 927 22.39 -54.03 -49.70
N ASN A 928 22.87 -53.91 -50.94
CA ASN A 928 22.68 -54.94 -51.96
C ASN A 928 23.33 -56.29 -51.58
N ASP A 929 22.54 -57.37 -51.57
CA ASP A 929 22.97 -58.73 -51.30
C ASP A 929 23.21 -59.53 -52.60
N PRO A 930 24.00 -60.62 -52.58
CA PRO A 930 24.15 -61.47 -53.77
C PRO A 930 22.87 -62.25 -54.11
N PRO A 931 22.57 -62.49 -55.40
CA PRO A 931 21.38 -63.25 -55.80
C PRO A 931 21.33 -64.64 -55.16
N VAL A 932 20.18 -65.04 -54.64
CA VAL A 932 19.96 -66.39 -54.09
C VAL A 932 19.61 -67.36 -55.21
N VAL A 933 20.28 -68.51 -55.27
CA VAL A 933 20.13 -69.49 -56.36
C VAL A 933 19.63 -70.84 -55.86
N GLU A 934 18.72 -71.48 -56.61
CA GLU A 934 18.25 -72.83 -56.27
C GLU A 934 19.20 -73.93 -56.78
N PRO A 935 19.43 -74.99 -55.98
CA PRO A 935 20.24 -76.12 -56.42
C PRO A 935 19.54 -76.92 -57.53
N VAL A 936 20.31 -77.23 -58.57
CA VAL A 936 19.83 -78.05 -59.69
C VAL A 936 20.33 -79.49 -59.54
N GLY A 937 19.42 -80.45 -59.58
CA GLY A 937 19.76 -81.88 -59.55
C GLY A 937 20.54 -82.34 -60.78
N GLY A 938 21.37 -83.38 -60.61
CA GLY A 938 22.14 -83.97 -61.70
C GLY A 938 21.26 -84.52 -62.82
N ARG A 939 21.75 -84.48 -64.06
CA ARG A 939 21.02 -84.92 -65.25
C ARG A 939 21.78 -85.99 -66.02
N THR A 940 21.10 -86.72 -66.90
CA THR A 940 21.72 -87.69 -67.82
C THR A 940 21.21 -87.46 -69.23
N VAL A 941 22.09 -87.53 -70.24
CA VAL A 941 21.77 -87.35 -71.65
C VAL A 941 22.67 -88.24 -72.51
N VAL A 942 22.26 -88.55 -73.73
CA VAL A 942 23.07 -89.33 -74.69
C VAL A 942 23.72 -88.37 -75.68
N VAL A 943 24.94 -88.70 -76.15
CA VAL A 943 25.64 -87.92 -77.18
C VAL A 943 24.70 -87.59 -78.36
N GLY A 944 24.66 -86.31 -78.72
CA GLY A 944 23.84 -85.77 -79.81
C GLY A 944 22.39 -85.43 -79.45
N GLN A 945 21.92 -85.68 -78.22
CA GLN A 945 20.62 -85.21 -77.73
C GLN A 945 20.76 -83.94 -76.89
N SER A 946 19.84 -82.98 -77.05
CA SER A 946 19.84 -81.77 -76.24
C SER A 946 19.08 -81.95 -74.93
N ILE A 947 19.62 -81.47 -73.82
CA ILE A 947 18.90 -81.28 -72.57
C ILE A 947 18.64 -79.79 -72.32
N THR A 948 17.46 -79.50 -71.78
CA THR A 948 17.06 -78.15 -71.36
C THR A 948 16.72 -78.16 -69.87
N VAL A 949 17.22 -77.17 -69.12
CA VAL A 949 17.03 -77.02 -67.67
C VAL A 949 16.69 -75.56 -67.35
N GLN A 950 15.61 -75.33 -66.58
CA GLN A 950 15.32 -74.01 -66.04
C GLN A 950 16.14 -73.79 -64.77
N LEU A 951 16.93 -72.73 -64.74
CA LEU A 951 17.61 -72.26 -63.54
C LEU A 951 16.68 -71.32 -62.77
N GLN A 952 16.63 -71.46 -61.45
CA GLN A 952 15.84 -70.60 -60.57
C GLN A 952 16.79 -69.81 -59.66
N ALA A 953 16.55 -68.51 -59.59
CA ALA A 953 17.24 -67.59 -58.71
C ALA A 953 16.34 -66.38 -58.46
N TRP A 954 16.51 -65.71 -57.32
CA TRP A 954 15.87 -64.46 -56.97
C TRP A 954 16.85 -63.58 -56.20
N ASP A 955 16.52 -62.30 -56.10
CA ASP A 955 17.28 -61.28 -55.38
C ASP A 955 16.43 -60.80 -54.21
N GLU A 956 17.02 -60.57 -53.04
CA GLU A 956 16.24 -60.19 -51.85
C GLU A 956 15.73 -58.73 -51.94
N GLU A 957 16.46 -57.86 -52.64
CA GLU A 957 16.10 -56.48 -52.97
C GLU A 957 15.21 -56.39 -54.23
N GLY A 958 15.04 -57.51 -54.93
CA GLY A 958 14.25 -57.60 -56.15
C GLY A 958 14.97 -57.05 -57.40
N ALA A 959 16.30 -56.97 -57.39
CA ALA A 959 17.08 -56.57 -58.55
C ALA A 959 16.88 -57.53 -59.76
N GLU A 960 17.03 -57.00 -60.98
CA GLU A 960 16.93 -57.82 -62.19
C GLU A 960 18.14 -58.75 -62.36
N LEU A 961 17.90 -60.06 -62.41
CA LEU A 961 18.96 -61.06 -62.51
C LEU A 961 19.42 -61.35 -63.94
N THR A 962 20.73 -61.52 -64.10
CA THR A 962 21.37 -61.93 -65.35
C THR A 962 22.13 -63.25 -65.20
N PHE A 963 21.79 -64.23 -66.04
CA PHE A 963 22.42 -65.56 -66.07
C PHE A 963 23.52 -65.63 -67.14
N ARG A 964 24.66 -66.25 -66.79
CA ARG A 964 25.74 -66.48 -67.75
C ARG A 964 26.39 -67.84 -67.55
N SER A 965 26.40 -68.64 -68.61
CA SER A 965 27.09 -69.93 -68.57
C SER A 965 28.60 -69.73 -68.60
N LEU A 966 29.29 -70.40 -67.69
CA LEU A 966 30.75 -70.44 -67.63
C LEU A 966 31.31 -71.76 -68.18
N THR A 967 30.43 -72.69 -68.54
CA THR A 967 30.81 -73.99 -69.12
C THR A 967 30.77 -73.92 -70.65
N PRO A 968 31.88 -74.20 -71.36
CA PRO A 968 31.91 -74.22 -72.82
C PRO A 968 30.88 -75.18 -73.41
N GLY A 969 30.25 -74.80 -74.53
CA GLY A 969 29.23 -75.62 -75.20
C GLY A 969 27.83 -75.58 -74.57
N VAL A 970 27.68 -74.97 -73.38
CA VAL A 970 26.40 -74.76 -72.71
C VAL A 970 25.87 -73.35 -73.01
N LYS A 971 24.61 -73.24 -73.44
CA LYS A 971 23.95 -71.95 -73.66
C LYS A 971 22.95 -71.71 -72.53
N VAL A 972 22.90 -70.50 -71.99
CA VAL A 972 21.84 -70.08 -71.06
C VAL A 972 21.25 -68.78 -71.57
N ASP A 973 19.93 -68.67 -71.52
CA ASP A 973 19.25 -67.41 -71.78
C ASP A 973 19.51 -66.45 -70.60
N PRO A 974 20.07 -65.26 -70.86
CA PRO A 974 20.55 -64.39 -69.80
C PRO A 974 19.45 -63.78 -68.93
N LYS A 975 18.18 -63.75 -69.39
CA LYS A 975 17.07 -63.15 -68.61
C LYS A 975 16.16 -64.20 -67.99
N THR A 976 15.94 -65.29 -68.71
CA THR A 976 15.00 -66.32 -68.28
C THR A 976 15.68 -67.48 -67.56
N GLY A 977 17.01 -67.62 -67.64
CA GLY A 977 17.72 -68.73 -67.00
C GLY A 977 17.54 -70.09 -67.68
N TRP A 978 16.89 -70.15 -68.86
CA TRP A 978 16.75 -71.40 -69.62
C TRP A 978 18.10 -71.84 -70.19
N LEU A 979 18.62 -72.94 -69.66
CA LEU A 979 19.88 -73.55 -70.07
C LEU A 979 19.64 -74.67 -71.06
N THR A 980 20.42 -74.72 -72.15
CA THR A 980 20.43 -75.81 -73.13
C THR A 980 21.85 -76.32 -73.35
N PHE A 981 22.01 -77.65 -73.31
CA PHE A 981 23.28 -78.33 -73.54
C PHE A 981 23.08 -79.51 -74.49
N THR A 982 23.93 -79.64 -75.51
CA THR A 982 23.92 -80.76 -76.47
C THR A 982 25.33 -81.34 -76.53
N PRO A 983 25.63 -82.43 -75.80
CA PRO A 983 26.98 -82.96 -75.72
C PRO A 983 27.44 -83.65 -77.00
N GLY A 984 28.70 -83.43 -77.35
CA GLY A 984 29.43 -84.11 -78.42
C GLY A 984 30.05 -85.43 -77.95
N PRO A 985 30.63 -86.23 -78.89
CA PRO A 985 31.35 -87.46 -78.56
C PRO A 985 32.51 -87.27 -77.55
N GLU A 986 33.10 -86.08 -77.50
CA GLU A 986 34.16 -85.66 -76.58
C GLU A 986 33.67 -85.42 -75.14
N ASP A 987 32.35 -85.25 -74.95
CA ASP A 987 31.74 -84.94 -73.65
C ASP A 987 31.28 -86.20 -72.90
N VAL A 988 31.53 -87.41 -73.44
CA VAL A 988 31.15 -88.69 -72.80
C VAL A 988 31.81 -88.82 -71.42
N GLY A 989 30.99 -89.02 -70.39
CA GLY A 989 31.41 -88.94 -68.99
C GLY A 989 30.58 -87.91 -68.23
N THR A 990 31.11 -87.38 -67.12
CA THR A 990 30.41 -86.36 -66.32
C THR A 990 30.88 -84.97 -66.69
N VAL A 991 29.97 -84.11 -67.14
CA VAL A 991 30.19 -82.69 -67.42
C VAL A 991 29.65 -81.86 -66.27
N THR A 992 30.50 -81.09 -65.60
CA THR A 992 30.06 -80.13 -64.57
C THR A 992 29.67 -78.81 -65.24
N ILE A 993 28.38 -78.50 -65.16
CA ILE A 993 27.82 -77.24 -65.62
C ILE A 993 27.93 -76.21 -64.49
N ARG A 994 28.49 -75.04 -64.80
CA ARG A 994 28.60 -73.89 -63.91
C ARG A 994 28.01 -72.65 -64.59
N VAL A 995 27.10 -71.98 -63.90
CA VAL A 995 26.42 -70.76 -64.36
C VAL A 995 26.57 -69.70 -63.27
N SER A 996 26.98 -68.50 -63.63
CA SER A 996 26.93 -67.33 -62.72
C SER A 996 25.59 -66.62 -62.87
N VAL A 997 25.06 -66.14 -61.75
CA VAL A 997 23.87 -65.28 -61.66
C VAL A 997 24.31 -63.99 -60.97
N THR A 998 23.94 -62.83 -61.52
CA THR A 998 24.32 -61.51 -60.99
C THR A 998 23.13 -60.55 -61.06
N ASP A 999 22.99 -59.71 -60.05
CA ASP A 999 22.07 -58.55 -59.94
C ASP A 999 22.62 -57.28 -60.62
N GLY A 1000 23.91 -57.27 -60.98
CA GLY A 1000 24.63 -56.11 -61.50
C GLY A 1000 25.80 -55.65 -60.61
N GLU A 1001 25.80 -56.00 -59.33
CA GLU A 1001 26.83 -55.66 -58.34
C GLU A 1001 27.52 -56.92 -57.77
N ASN A 1002 26.73 -57.90 -57.32
CA ASN A 1002 27.17 -59.15 -56.70
C ASN A 1002 26.93 -60.38 -57.60
N TYR A 1003 27.50 -61.53 -57.22
CA TYR A 1003 27.45 -62.77 -58.00
C TYR A 1003 27.21 -64.02 -57.14
N SER A 1004 26.33 -64.89 -57.63
CA SER A 1004 26.14 -66.26 -57.14
C SER A 1004 26.35 -67.29 -58.25
N TYR A 1005 26.50 -68.58 -57.90
CA TYR A 1005 26.80 -69.63 -58.86
C TYR A 1005 25.92 -70.87 -58.70
N ILE A 1006 25.31 -71.31 -59.80
CA ILE A 1006 24.63 -72.60 -59.90
C ILE A 1006 25.58 -73.62 -60.52
N ILE A 1007 25.81 -74.74 -59.82
CA ILE A 1007 26.71 -75.81 -60.27
C ILE A 1007 25.99 -77.15 -60.18
N PHE A 1008 25.97 -77.90 -61.27
CA PHE A 1008 25.38 -79.25 -61.30
C PHE A 1008 26.04 -80.12 -62.36
N ASN A 1009 25.91 -81.44 -62.21
CA ASN A 1009 26.56 -82.42 -63.10
C ASN A 1009 25.58 -82.99 -64.13
N VAL A 1010 26.04 -83.16 -65.36
CA VAL A 1010 25.34 -83.85 -66.44
C VAL A 1010 26.16 -85.06 -66.89
N THR A 1011 25.59 -86.26 -66.78
CA THR A 1011 26.22 -87.51 -67.23
C THR A 1011 25.87 -87.77 -68.69
N VAL A 1012 26.88 -87.96 -69.55
CA VAL A 1012 26.75 -88.13 -70.99
C VAL A 1012 27.09 -89.57 -71.39
N LEU A 1013 26.16 -90.27 -72.05
CA LEU A 1013 26.29 -91.68 -72.47
C LEU A 1013 26.62 -91.81 -73.97
N PRO A 1014 27.44 -92.81 -74.40
CA PRO A 1014 27.80 -93.05 -75.81
C PRO A 1014 26.67 -93.69 -76.65
N GLY A 1015 26.61 -93.42 -77.97
CA GLY A 1015 25.62 -93.98 -78.91
C GLY A 1015 26.06 -95.27 -79.64
N GLU A 1016 25.15 -96.23 -79.91
CA GLU A 1016 25.49 -97.61 -80.36
C GLU A 1016 25.75 -97.82 -81.89
N THR A 1017 26.68 -98.75 -82.23
CA THR A 1017 26.78 -99.46 -83.55
C THR A 1017 27.01 -100.99 -83.36
N ARG A 1018 26.42 -101.87 -84.19
CA ARG A 1018 26.51 -103.36 -84.18
C ARG A 1018 27.19 -103.91 -85.48
N LYS A 1019 27.83 -105.08 -85.62
CA LYS A 1019 27.92 -106.37 -84.87
C LYS A 1019 29.02 -107.32 -85.42
N GLY A 1020 29.50 -108.25 -84.56
CA GLY A 1020 29.82 -109.68 -84.85
C GLY A 1020 31.28 -110.11 -84.58
N GLY A 1021 31.66 -111.12 -83.79
CA GLY A 1021 31.08 -112.21 -82.96
C GLY A 1021 32.29 -113.04 -82.42
N GLY A 1022 32.30 -113.90 -81.39
CA GLY A 1022 31.32 -114.49 -80.48
C GLY A 1022 32.01 -114.95 -79.16
N GLU A 1023 31.25 -114.98 -78.05
CA GLU A 1023 30.89 -116.16 -77.22
C GLU A 1023 31.95 -116.64 -76.19
N SER A 1024 31.65 -117.06 -74.97
CA SER A 1024 30.45 -117.02 -74.09
C SER A 1024 30.84 -117.59 -72.70
N ARG A 1025 29.91 -117.43 -71.72
CA ARG A 1025 29.82 -117.93 -70.31
C ARG A 1025 30.13 -116.84 -69.26
N GLY A 1026 29.26 -116.48 -68.32
CA GLY A 1026 27.91 -116.90 -67.94
C GLY A 1026 27.58 -116.42 -66.51
N LEU A 1027 26.29 -116.23 -66.20
CA LEU A 1027 25.61 -115.86 -64.92
C LEU A 1027 25.74 -114.40 -64.42
N TYR A 1028 24.69 -113.55 -64.43
CA TYR A 1028 23.40 -113.47 -63.66
C TYR A 1028 23.63 -113.13 -62.15
N ILE A 1029 22.99 -112.16 -61.48
CA ILE A 1029 21.85 -111.24 -61.76
C ILE A 1029 21.79 -110.12 -60.66
N VAL A 1030 21.34 -108.91 -61.05
CA VAL A 1030 20.45 -107.89 -60.39
C VAL A 1030 20.69 -107.50 -58.92
N GLY A 1031 20.68 -106.22 -58.51
CA GLY A 1031 20.37 -104.96 -59.16
C GLY A 1031 20.40 -103.81 -58.12
N GLY A 1032 20.51 -102.58 -58.61
CA GLY A 1032 20.49 -101.31 -57.88
C GLY A 1032 20.49 -100.18 -58.88
#